data_AF-A0A3M1EEX8-F1
#
_entry.id   AF-A0A3M1EEX8-F1
#
_cell.length_a   1.000
_cell.length_b   1.000
_cell.length_c   1.000
_cell.angle_alpha   90.00
_cell.angle_beta   90.00
_cell.angle_gamma   90.00
#
_symmetry.space_group_name_H-M   'P 1'
#
loop_
_entity.id
_entity.type
_entity.pdbx_description
1 polymer ?
#
loop_
_entity_poly.entity_id
_entity_poly.type
_entity_poly.pdbx_seq_one_letter_code
_entity_poly.pdbx_strand_id
1 'polypeptide(L)'
;MSDLSILIRSSKFEPNFTLVVPPSKSETHRALICAALAAGAVRVEHPLLCEDTEATLDALGRMGASWQISEEAITFGEGSIVERIPALAHIDCASSASTLRMLLPIAAVCGGRIHFSGRPDLARRPIVPLLEVLRSKGARIHGTSLPLTVEGGFVGGEIEIPADITSQFLSGLLFALPLTPRGGTLRLPTPPVSRPYLALTLEFLERCGVEVTRAPRGDTLTVPGGQRFEAPPRLSISGDWSAAAVWLAGGVLAGPQISLCGLTPRSTQGDRKIVPLLQAMGGRIEREEERLIARRTPLRGTTIDARDIPDLVPLLALVATQAQGTTRITHTKRLRWKESDRLRAICTMLARMGARIEVEDDALEVSGPAILQGARIDPAGDHRIVMTAAIAGMIAGGETHIAQPECVNKSYPDFFHDLRRSGAVVLSETAPIGRHFQVTLYGGSHERCVGVRIEGLPPNVTISYRAITADLDKRRPSGLLTTQRREPDPLLLRKGFVREGERLRTTGGRIEIEIPNLDGHDAPYIRLRHTPRPGHGDYTAWRKYGGAFDFRGGGFLSGRMTVGMVAAGAVARQILQGYGITIAAYVRQIADLRLPRIPTFEEARQATWKSPVRCPDPILSEKMASVVLAARREGDSLGGIVECQVHGLPIGIGEPIFHALDAVLAHYLFTIPAVKGVAFGAGFEAAARRGSENNDPYHLSPAGSVQLGSNHSGGVLGGISTGAPLIFQIAIKPTPSIPRPQASVDLREQRDTTIRVTGRHDPAVVLRVPVIVEAFTAAALLDLYLAARSPNPPSPSSTAL
;
A
#
# COMPACT_ATOMS: atom_id res chain seq x y z
N MET A 1 -0.79 2.24 12.53
CA MET A 1 -1.20 1.23 11.53
C MET A 1 -1.41 1.97 10.22
N SER A 2 -1.16 1.36 9.06
CA SER A 2 -1.36 2.08 7.79
C SER A 2 -2.86 2.26 7.52
N ASP A 3 -3.25 3.44 7.02
CA ASP A 3 -4.63 3.76 6.63
C ASP A 3 -4.96 3.29 5.21
N LEU A 4 -4.06 2.54 4.56
CA LEU A 4 -4.30 2.05 3.21
C LEU A 4 -5.19 0.81 3.29
N SER A 5 -6.33 0.87 2.59
CA SER A 5 -7.13 -0.29 2.27
C SER A 5 -7.12 -0.54 0.77
N ILE A 6 -7.25 -1.81 0.39
CA ILE A 6 -7.57 -2.20 -0.98
C ILE A 6 -8.99 -2.74 -1.01
N LEU A 7 -9.75 -2.30 -2.00
CA LEU A 7 -11.05 -2.80 -2.35
C LEU A 7 -10.92 -3.83 -3.48
N ILE A 8 -11.48 -5.02 -3.26
CA ILE A 8 -11.64 -6.05 -4.29
C ILE A 8 -13.13 -6.19 -4.61
N ARG A 9 -13.45 -6.19 -5.91
CA ARG A 9 -14.80 -6.50 -6.42
C ARG A 9 -14.82 -7.85 -7.12
N SER A 10 -16.02 -8.44 -7.15
CA SER A 10 -16.25 -9.66 -7.90
C SER A 10 -15.74 -9.52 -9.34
N SER A 11 -14.89 -10.44 -9.73
CA SER A 11 -14.20 -10.43 -11.01
C SER A 11 -13.68 -11.83 -11.37
N LYS A 12 -13.26 -11.98 -12.62
CA LYS A 12 -12.75 -13.21 -13.19
C LYS A 12 -11.36 -12.94 -13.75
N PHE A 13 -10.53 -13.97 -13.86
CA PHE A 13 -9.29 -13.82 -14.60
C PHE A 13 -9.55 -13.54 -16.08
N GLU A 14 -8.69 -12.74 -16.70
CA GLU A 14 -8.71 -12.55 -18.14
C GLU A 14 -8.42 -13.88 -18.86
N PRO A 15 -9.12 -14.18 -19.96
CA PRO A 15 -8.81 -15.34 -20.78
C PRO A 15 -7.34 -15.30 -21.22
N ASN A 16 -6.63 -16.41 -21.04
CA ASN A 16 -5.22 -16.60 -21.42
C ASN A 16 -4.19 -15.80 -20.60
N PHE A 17 -4.55 -15.24 -19.43
CA PHE A 17 -3.56 -14.63 -18.56
C PHE A 17 -2.47 -15.64 -18.17
N THR A 18 -1.21 -15.27 -18.43
CA THR A 18 -0.03 -16.07 -18.08
C THR A 18 0.84 -15.30 -17.11
N LEU A 19 1.18 -15.94 -15.99
CA LEU A 19 2.03 -15.38 -14.95
C LEU A 19 3.33 -16.16 -14.83
N VAL A 20 4.45 -15.45 -14.86
CA VAL A 20 5.73 -15.99 -14.38
C VAL A 20 5.69 -15.92 -12.85
N VAL A 21 5.71 -17.06 -12.18
CA VAL A 21 5.67 -17.13 -10.72
C VAL A 21 6.93 -16.45 -10.14
N PRO A 22 6.81 -15.58 -9.12
CA PRO A 22 7.97 -14.93 -8.52
C PRO A 22 8.91 -15.95 -7.89
N PRO A 23 10.21 -15.63 -7.73
CA PRO A 23 11.16 -16.57 -7.14
C PRO A 23 10.84 -16.94 -5.69
N SER A 24 11.30 -18.12 -5.27
CA SER A 24 11.06 -18.67 -3.93
C SER A 24 11.76 -17.88 -2.84
N LYS A 25 10.98 -17.40 -1.87
CA LYS A 25 11.52 -16.73 -0.68
C LYS A 25 12.45 -17.65 0.12
N SER A 26 12.04 -18.91 0.27
CA SER A 26 12.75 -19.88 1.11
C SER A 26 14.06 -20.35 0.49
N GLU A 27 14.10 -20.48 -0.84
CA GLU A 27 15.33 -20.74 -1.59
C GLU A 27 16.24 -19.53 -1.54
N THR A 28 15.70 -18.31 -1.73
CA THR A 28 16.48 -17.07 -1.68
C THR A 28 17.25 -16.94 -0.37
N HIS A 29 16.61 -17.10 0.80
CA HIS A 29 17.32 -17.08 2.08
C HIS A 29 18.52 -18.04 2.13
N ARG A 30 18.31 -19.29 1.69
CA ARG A 30 19.35 -20.32 1.73
C ARG A 30 20.47 -20.00 0.76
N ALA A 31 20.15 -19.56 -0.44
CA ALA A 31 21.13 -19.16 -1.44
C ALA A 31 21.98 -17.99 -0.97
N LEU A 32 21.37 -16.97 -0.35
CA LEU A 32 22.10 -15.83 0.21
C LEU A 32 23.04 -16.26 1.34
N ILE A 33 22.58 -17.14 2.25
CA ILE A 33 23.42 -17.67 3.34
C ILE A 33 24.57 -18.52 2.79
N CYS A 34 24.30 -19.43 1.85
CA CYS A 34 25.31 -20.23 1.17
C CYS A 34 26.35 -19.36 0.46
N ALA A 35 25.91 -18.34 -0.28
CA ALA A 35 26.79 -17.41 -0.98
C ALA A 35 27.69 -16.62 -0.03
N ALA A 36 27.16 -16.18 1.12
CA ALA A 36 27.93 -15.45 2.13
C ALA A 36 28.90 -16.33 2.93
N LEU A 37 28.59 -17.63 3.08
CA LEU A 37 29.47 -18.59 3.75
C LEU A 37 30.57 -19.13 2.83
N ALA A 38 30.37 -19.06 1.51
CA ALA A 38 31.30 -19.60 0.53
C ALA A 38 32.65 -18.87 0.52
N ALA A 39 33.71 -19.60 0.18
CA ALA A 39 35.04 -19.01 0.01
C ALA A 39 35.18 -18.23 -1.31
N GLY A 40 34.61 -18.76 -2.41
CA GLY A 40 34.63 -18.13 -3.73
C GLY A 40 33.49 -17.14 -3.95
N ALA A 41 33.61 -16.33 -5.00
CA ALA A 41 32.53 -15.43 -5.42
C ALA A 41 31.33 -16.23 -5.95
N VAL A 42 30.11 -15.82 -5.57
CA VAL A 42 28.87 -16.51 -5.91
C VAL A 42 27.84 -15.54 -6.46
N ARG A 43 27.28 -15.86 -7.62
CA ARG A 43 26.14 -15.15 -8.21
C ARG A 43 24.83 -15.87 -7.89
N VAL A 44 23.98 -15.25 -7.08
CA VAL A 44 22.61 -15.72 -6.82
C VAL A 44 21.69 -15.14 -7.89
N GLU A 45 21.15 -16.00 -8.76
CA GLU A 45 20.33 -15.62 -9.92
C GLU A 45 18.84 -15.72 -9.60
N HIS A 46 18.07 -14.73 -10.07
CA HIS A 46 16.64 -14.57 -9.79
C HIS A 46 16.28 -14.55 -8.29
N PRO A 47 16.99 -13.82 -7.42
CA PRO A 47 16.61 -13.74 -6.01
C PRO A 47 15.27 -13.01 -5.87
N LEU A 48 14.45 -13.45 -4.91
CA LEU A 48 13.28 -12.67 -4.49
C LEU A 48 13.76 -11.52 -3.60
N LEU A 49 13.51 -10.27 -3.99
CA LEU A 49 13.68 -9.10 -3.13
C LEU A 49 12.36 -8.78 -2.45
N CYS A 50 12.28 -9.04 -1.15
CA CYS A 50 11.12 -8.78 -0.31
C CYS A 50 11.61 -8.42 1.11
N GLU A 51 10.74 -7.91 1.98
CA GLU A 51 11.17 -7.42 3.31
C GLU A 51 12.01 -8.44 4.09
N ASP A 52 11.66 -9.74 3.98
CA ASP A 52 12.36 -10.81 4.69
C ASP A 52 13.76 -11.09 4.11
N THR A 53 13.88 -11.16 2.78
CA THR A 53 15.16 -11.48 2.11
C THR A 53 16.10 -10.28 2.07
N GLU A 54 15.56 -9.06 2.00
CA GLU A 54 16.31 -7.82 2.20
C GLU A 54 16.88 -7.77 3.62
N ALA A 55 16.11 -8.13 4.65
CA ALA A 55 16.61 -8.24 6.02
C ALA A 55 17.71 -9.30 6.15
N THR A 56 17.65 -10.40 5.39
CA THR A 56 18.75 -11.37 5.33
C THR A 56 19.99 -10.79 4.63
N LEU A 57 19.81 -10.11 3.50
CA LEU A 57 20.91 -9.53 2.74
C LEU A 57 21.64 -8.43 3.54
N ASP A 58 20.90 -7.53 4.19
CA ASP A 58 21.46 -6.51 5.09
C ASP A 58 22.18 -7.17 6.27
N ALA A 59 21.56 -8.17 6.92
CA ALA A 59 22.19 -8.90 8.02
C ALA A 59 23.53 -9.54 7.61
N LEU A 60 23.59 -10.20 6.45
CA LEU A 60 24.80 -10.79 5.92
C LEU A 60 25.87 -9.74 5.61
N GLY A 61 25.47 -8.59 5.04
CA GLY A 61 26.37 -7.45 4.82
C GLY A 61 26.99 -6.95 6.14
N ARG A 62 26.17 -6.81 7.18
CA ARG A 62 26.63 -6.43 8.53
C ARG A 62 27.45 -7.49 9.23
N MET A 63 27.34 -8.76 8.82
CA MET A 63 28.20 -9.85 9.26
C MET A 63 29.51 -9.95 8.46
N GLY A 64 29.76 -9.03 7.52
CA GLY A 64 31.04 -8.92 6.80
C GLY A 64 30.98 -9.36 5.33
N ALA A 65 29.81 -9.73 4.79
CA ALA A 65 29.68 -10.08 3.39
C ALA A 65 29.76 -8.84 2.48
N SER A 66 30.55 -8.90 1.42
CA SER A 66 30.49 -7.92 0.33
C SER A 66 29.56 -8.42 -0.76
N TRP A 67 28.59 -7.62 -1.18
CA TRP A 67 27.68 -7.97 -2.27
C TRP A 67 27.36 -6.77 -3.16
N GLN A 68 26.99 -7.07 -4.41
CA GLN A 68 26.46 -6.12 -5.39
C GLN A 68 25.17 -6.67 -5.97
N ILE A 69 24.22 -5.78 -6.23
CA ILE A 69 22.90 -6.14 -6.75
C ILE A 69 22.75 -5.59 -8.18
N SER A 70 22.18 -6.41 -9.06
CA SER A 70 21.82 -6.04 -10.43
C SER A 70 20.36 -6.42 -10.72
N GLU A 71 19.88 -6.19 -11.94
CA GLU A 71 18.49 -6.44 -12.33
C GLU A 71 18.03 -7.90 -12.18
N GLU A 72 18.96 -8.86 -12.27
CA GLU A 72 18.64 -10.29 -12.31
C GLU A 72 19.35 -11.10 -11.23
N ALA A 73 20.30 -10.52 -10.49
CA ALA A 73 21.14 -11.26 -9.56
C ALA A 73 21.64 -10.42 -8.38
N ILE A 74 22.10 -11.13 -7.34
CA ILE A 74 22.96 -10.61 -6.29
C ILE A 74 24.29 -11.35 -6.38
N THR A 75 25.40 -10.63 -6.49
CA THR A 75 26.75 -11.19 -6.59
C THR A 75 27.50 -10.94 -5.30
N PHE A 76 27.91 -12.01 -4.62
CA PHE A 76 28.76 -11.97 -3.45
C PHE A 76 30.23 -12.03 -3.88
N GLY A 77 31.06 -11.18 -3.27
CA GLY A 77 32.52 -11.21 -3.45
C GLY A 77 33.15 -12.41 -2.76
N GLU A 78 34.44 -12.64 -3.01
CA GLU A 78 35.21 -13.72 -2.38
C GLU A 78 35.34 -13.51 -0.86
N GLY A 79 35.43 -14.61 -0.11
CA GLY A 79 35.69 -14.67 1.32
C GLY A 79 34.46 -14.88 2.20
N SER A 80 34.57 -15.83 3.13
CA SER A 80 33.48 -16.22 4.03
C SER A 80 33.24 -15.20 5.14
N ILE A 81 31.97 -14.96 5.49
CA ILE A 81 31.60 -14.13 6.65
C ILE A 81 32.17 -14.64 7.98
N VAL A 82 32.49 -15.93 8.09
CA VAL A 82 33.07 -16.50 9.32
C VAL A 82 34.45 -15.91 9.60
N GLU A 83 35.21 -15.62 8.54
CA GLU A 83 36.57 -15.06 8.61
C GLU A 83 36.56 -13.52 8.68
N ARG A 84 35.43 -12.88 8.35
CA ARG A 84 35.31 -11.44 8.13
C ARG A 84 34.37 -10.74 9.11
N ILE A 85 33.91 -11.45 10.13
CA ILE A 85 32.91 -10.89 11.03
C ILE A 85 33.46 -9.67 11.79
N PRO A 86 32.73 -8.54 11.84
CA PRO A 86 33.19 -7.39 12.59
C PRO A 86 33.14 -7.66 14.11
N ALA A 87 33.94 -6.90 14.85
CA ALA A 87 33.95 -6.96 16.31
C ALA A 87 32.57 -6.63 16.92
N LEU A 88 31.80 -5.75 16.26
CA LEU A 88 30.46 -5.36 16.66
C LEU A 88 29.56 -5.23 15.43
N ALA A 89 28.38 -5.85 15.46
CA ALA A 89 27.33 -5.65 14.47
C ALA A 89 25.94 -5.46 15.11
N HIS A 90 25.08 -4.73 14.41
CA HIS A 90 23.67 -4.52 14.78
C HIS A 90 22.78 -4.96 13.64
N ILE A 91 22.06 -6.07 13.81
CA ILE A 91 21.21 -6.68 12.80
C ILE A 91 19.73 -6.43 13.16
N ASP A 92 19.00 -5.76 12.26
CA ASP A 92 17.54 -5.69 12.34
C ASP A 92 16.92 -6.79 11.49
N CYS A 93 16.29 -7.77 12.14
CA CYS A 93 15.60 -8.87 11.46
C CYS A 93 14.22 -8.46 10.91
N ALA A 94 13.77 -7.22 11.10
CA ALA A 94 12.42 -6.79 10.78
C ALA A 94 11.37 -7.76 11.37
N SER A 95 10.48 -8.33 10.56
CA SER A 95 9.53 -9.39 10.97
C SER A 95 9.97 -10.80 10.52
N SER A 96 11.20 -10.97 10.03
CA SER A 96 11.68 -12.20 9.40
C SER A 96 12.23 -13.19 10.42
N ALA A 97 11.43 -14.21 10.72
CA ALA A 97 11.87 -15.33 11.55
C ALA A 97 12.95 -16.18 10.89
N SER A 98 12.95 -16.28 9.56
CA SER A 98 14.00 -16.98 8.80
C SER A 98 15.35 -16.31 9.00
N THR A 99 15.42 -14.97 8.86
CA THR A 99 16.64 -14.20 9.10
C THR A 99 17.17 -14.46 10.51
N LEU A 100 16.34 -14.27 11.53
CA LEU A 100 16.75 -14.47 12.94
C LEU A 100 17.23 -15.91 13.20
N ARG A 101 16.38 -16.90 12.91
CA ARG A 101 16.62 -18.29 13.33
C ARG A 101 17.71 -18.99 12.53
N MET A 102 17.95 -18.58 11.28
CA MET A 102 19.03 -19.15 10.47
C MET A 102 20.37 -18.48 10.72
N LEU A 103 20.39 -17.16 10.95
CA LEU A 103 21.64 -16.43 11.17
C LEU A 103 22.13 -16.49 12.63
N LEU A 104 21.24 -16.64 13.61
CA LEU A 104 21.62 -16.67 15.02
C LEU A 104 22.59 -17.83 15.36
N PRO A 105 22.39 -19.08 14.88
CA PRO A 105 23.38 -20.15 15.06
C PRO A 105 24.72 -19.86 14.37
N ILE A 106 24.70 -19.25 13.18
CA ILE A 106 25.93 -18.87 12.45
C ILE A 106 26.69 -17.80 13.24
N ALA A 107 25.98 -16.76 13.71
CA ALA A 107 26.53 -15.71 14.57
C ALA A 107 27.10 -16.28 15.88
N ALA A 108 26.55 -17.38 16.40
CA ALA A 108 27.05 -18.05 17.59
C ALA A 108 28.34 -18.86 17.34
N VAL A 109 28.64 -19.22 16.09
CA VAL A 109 29.96 -19.76 15.70
C VAL A 109 30.97 -18.63 15.58
N CYS A 110 30.57 -17.51 15.00
CA CYS A 110 31.45 -16.40 14.71
C CYS A 110 31.85 -15.61 15.99
N GLY A 111 33.10 -15.15 16.09
CA GLY A 111 33.68 -14.58 17.31
C GLY A 111 33.34 -13.11 17.64
N GLY A 112 32.45 -12.45 16.90
CA GLY A 112 32.07 -11.04 17.11
C GLY A 112 30.89 -10.85 18.10
N ARG A 113 30.66 -9.61 18.55
CA ARG A 113 29.48 -9.23 19.34
C ARG A 113 28.35 -8.76 18.42
N ILE A 114 27.26 -9.52 18.32
CA ILE A 114 26.16 -9.24 17.39
C ILE A 114 24.87 -8.99 18.14
N HIS A 115 24.28 -7.82 17.92
CA HIS A 115 22.98 -7.44 18.47
C HIS A 115 21.89 -7.72 17.45
N PHE A 116 20.90 -8.53 17.81
CA PHE A 116 19.72 -8.79 17.01
C PHE A 116 18.52 -7.99 17.55
N SER A 117 17.88 -7.24 16.68
CA SER A 117 16.59 -6.57 16.92
C SER A 117 15.53 -7.04 15.93
N GLY A 118 14.27 -6.64 16.15
CA GLY A 118 13.18 -6.92 15.22
C GLY A 118 11.86 -6.32 15.71
N ARG A 119 10.83 -6.46 14.88
CA ARG A 119 9.49 -5.93 15.18
C ARG A 119 8.81 -6.71 16.31
N PRO A 120 7.82 -6.11 17.01
CA PRO A 120 7.15 -6.76 18.14
C PRO A 120 6.47 -8.10 17.80
N ASP A 121 6.02 -8.30 16.56
CA ASP A 121 5.44 -9.57 16.11
C ASP A 121 6.47 -10.69 16.04
N LEU A 122 7.73 -10.38 15.70
CA LEU A 122 8.82 -11.35 15.67
C LEU A 122 9.24 -11.77 17.08
N ALA A 123 9.28 -10.83 18.03
CA ALA A 123 9.68 -11.10 19.41
C ALA A 123 8.77 -12.12 20.14
N ARG A 124 7.51 -12.25 19.70
CA ARG A 124 6.54 -13.22 20.26
C ARG A 124 6.70 -14.64 19.70
N ARG A 125 7.47 -14.81 18.62
CA ARG A 125 7.59 -16.11 17.96
C ARG A 125 8.57 -17.00 18.73
N PRO A 126 8.39 -18.34 18.73
CA PRO A 126 9.26 -19.25 19.47
C PRO A 126 10.74 -19.09 19.07
N ILE A 127 11.62 -18.94 20.06
CA ILE A 127 13.09 -18.90 19.86
C ILE A 127 13.85 -19.59 21.00
N VAL A 128 13.26 -19.64 22.20
CA VAL A 128 13.88 -20.18 23.43
C VAL A 128 14.55 -21.55 23.24
N PRO A 129 13.91 -22.56 22.61
CA PRO A 129 14.55 -23.87 22.43
C PRO A 129 15.87 -23.80 21.66
N LEU A 130 15.97 -22.91 20.66
CA LEU A 130 17.21 -22.70 19.91
C LEU A 130 18.28 -22.02 20.79
N LEU A 131 17.89 -21.03 21.61
CA LEU A 131 18.82 -20.33 22.50
C LEU A 131 19.39 -21.27 23.57
N GLU A 132 18.55 -22.13 24.15
CA GLU A 132 18.95 -23.12 25.16
C GLU A 132 19.95 -24.13 24.59
N VAL A 133 19.66 -24.67 23.40
CA VAL A 133 20.57 -25.58 22.70
C VAL A 133 21.93 -24.92 22.47
N LEU A 134 21.96 -23.70 21.91
CA LEU A 134 23.21 -23.01 21.63
C LEU A 134 24.01 -22.72 22.91
N ARG A 135 23.36 -22.24 23.97
CA ARG A 135 23.99 -22.01 25.29
C ARG A 135 24.57 -23.28 25.90
N SER A 136 23.82 -24.38 25.83
CA SER A 136 24.26 -25.69 26.35
C SER A 136 25.51 -26.22 25.63
N LYS A 137 25.83 -25.66 24.45
CA LYS A 137 27.00 -26.00 23.62
C LYS A 137 27.99 -24.84 23.51
N GLY A 138 28.04 -23.99 24.53
CA GLY A 138 29.09 -22.98 24.72
C GLY A 138 28.79 -21.58 24.18
N ALA A 139 27.67 -21.38 23.46
CA ALA A 139 27.36 -20.06 22.93
C ALA A 139 27.04 -19.05 24.04
N ARG A 140 27.69 -17.89 23.99
CA ARG A 140 27.43 -16.77 24.90
C ARG A 140 26.31 -15.91 24.32
N ILE A 141 25.11 -16.06 24.87
CA ILE A 141 23.90 -15.37 24.39
C ILE A 141 23.21 -14.65 25.56
N HIS A 142 22.97 -13.35 25.41
CA HIS A 142 22.27 -12.50 26.39
C HIS A 142 20.85 -12.19 25.91
N GLY A 143 19.85 -12.36 26.81
CA GLY A 143 18.42 -12.18 26.51
C GLY A 143 17.68 -13.48 26.20
N THR A 144 16.38 -13.54 26.48
CA THR A 144 15.51 -14.72 26.25
C THR A 144 14.57 -14.55 25.05
N SER A 145 14.47 -13.32 24.54
CA SER A 145 13.73 -12.91 23.34
C SER A 145 14.46 -11.74 22.69
N LEU A 146 14.00 -11.28 21.52
CA LEU A 146 14.48 -10.01 20.95
C LEU A 146 14.13 -8.82 21.87
N PRO A 147 14.99 -7.78 21.94
CA PRO A 147 16.35 -7.75 21.40
C PRO A 147 17.32 -8.67 22.19
N LEU A 148 18.28 -9.29 21.50
CA LEU A 148 19.26 -10.21 22.11
C LEU A 148 20.67 -9.99 21.57
N THR A 149 21.69 -10.43 22.30
CA THR A 149 23.11 -10.32 21.91
C THR A 149 23.79 -11.68 21.89
N VAL A 150 24.61 -11.93 20.87
CA VAL A 150 25.42 -13.15 20.69
C VAL A 150 26.91 -12.78 20.65
N GLU A 151 27.76 -13.51 21.37
CA GLU A 151 29.22 -13.28 21.43
C GLU A 151 30.04 -14.54 21.07
N GLY A 152 29.54 -15.36 20.14
CA GLY A 152 30.21 -16.60 19.72
C GLY A 152 30.21 -17.71 20.77
N GLY A 153 31.08 -18.71 20.58
CA GLY A 153 31.34 -19.80 21.54
C GLY A 153 30.60 -21.11 21.28
N PHE A 154 29.78 -21.19 20.23
CA PHE A 154 29.11 -22.44 19.86
C PHE A 154 30.11 -23.45 19.28
N VAL A 155 30.31 -24.58 19.98
CA VAL A 155 31.32 -25.60 19.58
C VAL A 155 30.73 -26.85 18.93
N GLY A 156 29.40 -26.98 18.86
CA GLY A 156 28.72 -28.16 18.33
C GLY A 156 28.61 -29.35 19.30
N GLY A 157 28.47 -30.57 18.78
CA GLY A 157 28.33 -31.83 19.53
C GLY A 157 26.95 -32.49 19.43
N GLU A 158 26.61 -33.35 20.40
CA GLU A 158 25.29 -33.98 20.48
C GLU A 158 24.24 -32.94 20.87
N ILE A 159 23.20 -32.78 20.07
CA ILE A 159 22.15 -31.77 20.23
C ILE A 159 20.80 -32.45 20.08
N GLU A 160 19.95 -32.27 21.08
CA GLU A 160 18.53 -32.58 20.97
C GLU A 160 17.75 -31.29 20.72
N ILE A 161 16.92 -31.27 19.68
CA ILE A 161 16.10 -30.10 19.38
C ILE A 161 14.70 -30.51 18.89
N PRO A 162 13.62 -29.97 19.50
CA PRO A 162 12.27 -30.25 19.06
C PRO A 162 12.07 -29.86 17.59
N ALA A 163 11.66 -30.83 16.76
CA ALA A 163 11.50 -30.66 15.32
C ALA A 163 10.05 -30.33 14.91
N ASP A 164 9.12 -30.31 15.87
CA ASP A 164 7.69 -30.08 15.72
C ASP A 164 7.28 -28.59 15.92
N ILE A 165 8.20 -27.76 16.41
CA ILE A 165 7.96 -26.32 16.59
C ILE A 165 8.15 -25.55 15.27
N THR A 166 9.35 -25.59 14.70
CA THR A 166 9.68 -24.94 13.42
C THR A 166 10.90 -25.58 12.76
N SER A 167 10.84 -25.78 11.44
CA SER A 167 11.98 -26.27 10.66
C SER A 167 13.17 -25.30 10.61
N GLN A 168 12.93 -24.01 10.90
CA GLN A 168 13.96 -22.97 10.83
C GLN A 168 15.07 -23.15 11.87
N PHE A 169 14.77 -23.76 13.02
CA PHE A 169 15.80 -24.08 14.02
C PHE A 169 16.80 -25.09 13.47
N LEU A 170 16.29 -26.17 12.86
CA LEU A 170 17.12 -27.17 12.21
C LEU A 170 17.91 -26.57 11.05
N SER A 171 17.29 -25.74 10.21
CA SER A 171 18.00 -25.08 9.12
C SER A 171 19.17 -24.22 9.61
N GLY A 172 18.96 -23.41 10.66
CA GLY A 172 20.04 -22.60 11.23
C GLY A 172 21.18 -23.44 11.82
N LEU A 173 20.86 -24.49 12.58
CA LEU A 173 21.87 -25.41 13.10
C LEU A 173 22.63 -26.13 11.99
N LEU A 174 21.97 -26.55 10.92
CA LEU A 174 22.61 -27.22 9.79
C LEU A 174 23.56 -26.31 9.00
N PHE A 175 23.31 -25.00 8.96
CA PHE A 175 24.28 -24.05 8.42
C PHE A 175 25.46 -23.80 9.37
N ALA A 176 25.24 -23.86 10.69
CA ALA A 176 26.26 -23.54 11.69
C ALA A 176 27.18 -24.71 12.04
N LEU A 177 26.64 -25.93 12.20
CA LEU A 177 27.39 -27.12 12.62
C LEU A 177 28.61 -27.44 11.75
N PRO A 178 28.56 -27.36 10.40
CA PRO A 178 29.73 -27.61 9.57
C PRO A 178 30.90 -26.68 9.90
N LEU A 179 30.60 -25.47 10.38
CA LEU A 179 31.58 -24.44 10.74
C LEU A 179 32.18 -24.62 12.15
N THR A 180 31.59 -25.49 12.97
CA THR A 180 32.06 -25.73 14.34
C THR A 180 33.23 -26.72 14.37
N PRO A 181 34.10 -26.67 15.39
CA PRO A 181 35.20 -27.63 15.53
C PRO A 181 34.74 -29.08 15.68
N ARG A 182 33.60 -29.33 16.32
CA ARG A 182 33.12 -30.69 16.62
C ARG A 182 32.07 -31.22 15.66
N GLY A 183 31.54 -30.39 14.76
CA GLY A 183 30.35 -30.75 14.00
C GLY A 183 29.16 -30.97 14.94
N GLY A 184 28.24 -31.85 14.58
CA GLY A 184 27.21 -32.28 15.53
C GLY A 184 26.33 -33.42 15.08
N THR A 185 25.72 -34.06 16.07
CA THR A 185 24.68 -35.07 15.91
C THR A 185 23.37 -34.45 16.38
N LEU A 186 22.46 -34.15 15.45
CA LEU A 186 21.13 -33.63 15.75
C LEU A 186 20.17 -34.80 15.95
N ARG A 187 19.68 -34.97 17.18
CA ARG A 187 18.61 -35.90 17.53
C ARG A 187 17.27 -35.16 17.55
N LEU A 188 16.27 -35.74 16.89
CA LEU A 188 14.94 -35.18 16.74
C LEU A 188 13.96 -35.94 17.65
N PRO A 189 13.76 -35.50 18.92
CA PRO A 189 12.89 -36.18 19.88
C PRO A 189 11.42 -36.17 19.46
N THR A 190 11.05 -35.24 18.56
CA THR A 190 9.73 -35.16 17.94
C THR A 190 9.87 -35.29 16.42
N PRO A 191 8.86 -35.86 15.72
CA PRO A 191 8.89 -35.94 14.26
C PRO A 191 8.98 -34.53 13.64
N PRO A 192 9.84 -34.31 12.62
CA PRO A 192 9.95 -33.01 11.99
C PRO A 192 8.63 -32.63 11.30
N VAL A 193 8.16 -31.42 11.59
CA VAL A 193 7.12 -30.73 10.82
C VAL A 193 7.77 -29.94 9.68
N SER A 194 7.02 -29.65 8.61
CA SER A 194 7.59 -28.88 7.49
C SER A 194 8.85 -29.55 6.91
N ARG A 195 8.85 -30.88 6.81
CA ARG A 195 9.96 -31.70 6.27
C ARG A 195 10.52 -31.18 4.93
N PRO A 196 9.70 -30.64 4.01
CA PRO A 196 10.21 -30.09 2.75
C PRO A 196 11.21 -28.93 2.94
N TYR A 197 11.08 -28.12 3.98
CA TYR A 197 12.04 -27.04 4.25
C TYR A 197 13.37 -27.54 4.80
N LEU A 198 13.35 -28.66 5.52
CA LEU A 198 14.58 -29.37 5.91
C LEU A 198 15.27 -29.93 4.66
N ALA A 199 14.53 -30.62 3.79
CA ALA A 199 15.04 -31.14 2.52
C ALA A 199 15.67 -30.03 1.66
N LEU A 200 15.00 -28.87 1.58
CA LEU A 200 15.54 -27.70 0.88
C LEU A 200 16.85 -27.19 1.48
N THR A 201 17.01 -27.28 2.80
CA THR A 201 18.27 -26.88 3.45
C THR A 201 19.38 -27.86 3.08
N LEU A 202 19.10 -29.16 3.16
CA LEU A 202 20.06 -30.21 2.81
C LEU A 202 20.50 -30.11 1.35
N GLU A 203 19.57 -29.83 0.42
CA GLU A 203 19.87 -29.61 -1.00
C GLU A 203 20.85 -28.44 -1.20
N PHE A 204 20.64 -27.31 -0.51
CA PHE A 204 21.56 -26.16 -0.61
C PHE A 204 22.91 -26.42 0.05
N LEU A 205 22.95 -27.20 1.13
CA LEU A 205 24.21 -27.62 1.77
C LEU A 205 25.00 -28.56 0.86
N GLU A 206 24.34 -29.56 0.27
CA GLU A 206 24.93 -30.49 -0.69
C GLU A 206 25.49 -29.75 -1.91
N ARG A 207 24.73 -28.79 -2.45
CA ARG A 207 25.20 -27.90 -3.54
C ARG A 207 26.43 -27.10 -3.15
N CYS A 208 26.67 -26.85 -1.87
CA CYS A 208 27.84 -26.13 -1.36
C CYS A 208 28.95 -27.06 -0.84
N GLY A 209 28.92 -28.35 -1.21
CA GLY A 209 29.93 -29.32 -0.80
C GLY A 209 29.89 -29.69 0.69
N VAL A 210 28.80 -29.35 1.40
CA VAL A 210 28.65 -29.68 2.83
C VAL A 210 28.01 -31.06 2.98
N GLU A 211 28.71 -31.95 3.67
CA GLU A 211 28.25 -33.29 3.98
C GLU A 211 27.33 -33.29 5.20
N VAL A 212 26.15 -33.92 5.02
CA VAL A 212 25.21 -34.22 6.10
C VAL A 212 24.68 -35.63 5.91
N THR A 213 24.95 -36.52 6.87
CA THR A 213 24.43 -37.89 6.86
C THR A 213 23.11 -37.95 7.61
N ARG A 214 22.12 -38.66 7.06
CA ARG A 214 20.84 -38.91 7.71
C ARG A 214 20.68 -40.38 8.08
N ALA A 215 20.35 -40.66 9.34
CA ALA A 215 20.06 -42.03 9.76
C ALA A 215 18.82 -42.61 9.03
N PRO A 216 18.71 -43.93 8.85
CA PRO A 216 17.59 -44.55 8.11
C PRO A 216 16.20 -44.21 8.65
N ARG A 217 16.07 -44.08 9.99
CA ARG A 217 14.81 -43.67 10.64
C ARG A 217 14.52 -42.17 10.49
N GLY A 218 15.51 -41.39 10.06
CA GLY A 218 15.40 -39.97 9.77
C GLY A 218 15.23 -39.08 11.00
N ASP A 219 15.42 -39.64 12.20
CA ASP A 219 15.38 -39.04 13.53
C ASP A 219 16.75 -38.48 13.98
N THR A 220 17.82 -38.83 13.27
CA THR A 220 19.18 -38.38 13.55
C THR A 220 19.85 -37.85 12.28
N LEU A 221 20.49 -36.69 12.39
CA LEU A 221 21.34 -36.09 11.35
C LEU A 221 22.75 -35.91 11.92
N THR A 222 23.77 -36.31 11.17
CA THR A 222 25.17 -36.16 11.56
C THR A 222 25.86 -35.20 10.59
N VAL A 223 26.54 -34.21 11.14
CA VAL A 223 27.24 -33.16 10.40
C VAL A 223 28.69 -33.13 10.85
N PRO A 224 29.67 -33.50 10.00
CA PRO A 224 31.09 -33.33 10.31
C PRO A 224 31.45 -31.86 10.60
N GLY A 225 32.39 -31.62 11.51
CA GLY A 225 32.91 -30.29 11.83
C GLY A 225 34.06 -29.86 10.93
N GLY A 226 34.38 -28.57 10.95
CA GLY A 226 35.51 -28.00 10.19
C GLY A 226 35.35 -28.05 8.67
N GLN A 227 34.12 -28.20 8.17
CA GLN A 227 33.83 -28.17 6.74
C GLN A 227 33.89 -26.74 6.19
N ARG A 228 34.17 -26.61 4.90
CA ARG A 228 34.13 -25.34 4.17
C ARG A 228 32.95 -25.35 3.20
N PHE A 229 32.35 -24.17 3.00
CA PHE A 229 31.29 -24.00 2.00
C PHE A 229 31.94 -23.73 0.64
N GLU A 230 31.79 -24.69 -0.28
CA GLU A 230 32.24 -24.61 -1.67
C GLU A 230 31.01 -24.51 -2.58
N ALA A 231 30.42 -23.33 -2.63
CA ALA A 231 29.27 -23.07 -3.49
C ALA A 231 29.69 -22.98 -4.98
N PRO A 232 28.83 -23.44 -5.92
CA PRO A 232 29.06 -23.20 -7.34
C PRO A 232 29.05 -21.70 -7.63
N PRO A 233 29.72 -21.25 -8.71
CA PRO A 233 29.74 -19.83 -9.08
C PRO A 233 28.35 -19.21 -9.32
N ARG A 234 27.34 -20.05 -9.56
CA ARG A 234 25.95 -19.63 -9.79
C ARG A 234 24.98 -20.47 -8.95
N LEU A 235 24.12 -19.78 -8.21
CA LEU A 235 22.98 -20.35 -7.49
C LEU A 235 21.68 -19.76 -8.04
N SER A 236 21.00 -20.49 -8.91
CA SER A 236 19.70 -20.07 -9.45
C SER A 236 18.54 -20.43 -8.50
N ILE A 237 17.54 -19.56 -8.45
CA ILE A 237 16.33 -19.68 -7.63
C ILE A 237 15.12 -19.99 -8.51
N SER A 238 14.33 -20.98 -8.11
CA SER A 238 13.11 -21.39 -8.81
C SER A 238 11.89 -20.59 -8.36
N GLY A 239 10.78 -20.67 -9.11
CA GLY A 239 9.51 -20.04 -8.71
C GLY A 239 8.96 -20.55 -7.37
N ASP A 240 8.32 -19.66 -6.62
CA ASP A 240 7.74 -19.92 -5.30
C ASP A 240 6.43 -20.72 -5.41
N TRP A 241 6.43 -21.98 -4.96
CA TRP A 241 5.23 -22.81 -4.98
C TRP A 241 4.12 -22.32 -4.05
N SER A 242 4.48 -21.61 -2.98
CA SER A 242 3.52 -20.97 -2.08
C SER A 242 2.84 -19.77 -2.76
N ALA A 243 3.57 -19.02 -3.59
CA ALA A 243 2.97 -17.96 -4.41
C ALA A 243 2.12 -18.54 -5.55
N ALA A 244 2.61 -19.58 -6.23
CA ALA A 244 1.86 -20.30 -7.25
C ALA A 244 0.53 -20.85 -6.73
N ALA A 245 0.51 -21.34 -5.48
CA ALA A 245 -0.70 -21.86 -4.86
C ALA A 245 -1.85 -20.84 -4.82
N VAL A 246 -1.55 -19.54 -4.61
CA VAL A 246 -2.56 -18.47 -4.61
C VAL A 246 -3.26 -18.42 -5.97
N TRP A 247 -2.49 -18.52 -7.03
CA TRP A 247 -2.99 -18.43 -8.41
C TRP A 247 -3.65 -19.72 -8.88
N LEU A 248 -3.14 -20.89 -8.51
CA LEU A 248 -3.79 -22.18 -8.80
C LEU A 248 -5.14 -22.28 -8.08
N ALA A 249 -5.21 -21.90 -6.80
CA ALA A 249 -6.47 -21.80 -6.06
C ALA A 249 -7.41 -20.77 -6.73
N GLY A 250 -6.89 -19.59 -7.09
CA GLY A 250 -7.65 -18.62 -7.88
C GLY A 250 -8.19 -19.22 -9.18
N GLY A 251 -7.40 -19.99 -9.92
CA GLY A 251 -7.79 -20.54 -11.22
C GLY A 251 -8.95 -21.54 -11.13
N VAL A 252 -8.98 -22.35 -10.07
CA VAL A 252 -10.09 -23.28 -9.83
C VAL A 252 -11.33 -22.60 -9.24
N LEU A 253 -11.21 -21.36 -8.72
CA LEU A 253 -12.32 -20.60 -8.11
C LEU A 253 -12.88 -19.49 -9.02
N ALA A 254 -12.01 -18.59 -9.48
CA ALA A 254 -12.28 -17.35 -10.23
C ALA A 254 -11.91 -17.46 -11.72
N GLY A 255 -12.36 -18.53 -12.38
CA GLY A 255 -12.06 -18.86 -13.79
C GLY A 255 -12.41 -17.76 -14.82
N PRO A 256 -12.07 -17.94 -16.12
CA PRO A 256 -12.13 -19.22 -16.82
C PRO A 256 -10.83 -20.05 -16.81
N GLN A 257 -9.65 -19.41 -16.77
CA GLN A 257 -8.36 -20.09 -16.78
C GLN A 257 -7.25 -19.16 -16.26
N ILE A 258 -6.20 -19.74 -15.66
CA ILE A 258 -4.90 -19.10 -15.50
C ILE A 258 -3.78 -20.05 -15.86
N SER A 259 -2.71 -19.52 -16.47
CA SER A 259 -1.50 -20.26 -16.82
C SER A 259 -0.31 -19.75 -16.01
N LEU A 260 0.46 -20.65 -15.40
CA LEU A 260 1.65 -20.34 -14.60
C LEU A 260 2.90 -20.92 -15.25
N CYS A 261 3.98 -20.15 -15.29
CA CYS A 261 5.32 -20.58 -15.70
C CYS A 261 6.39 -20.21 -14.66
N GLY A 262 7.63 -20.68 -14.85
CA GLY A 262 8.75 -20.42 -13.93
C GLY A 262 8.83 -21.39 -12.73
N LEU A 263 8.06 -22.48 -12.75
CA LEU A 263 8.05 -23.51 -11.71
C LEU A 263 8.83 -24.75 -12.14
N THR A 264 9.73 -25.23 -11.29
CA THR A 264 10.48 -26.46 -11.57
C THR A 264 9.65 -27.71 -11.24
N PRO A 265 9.52 -28.68 -12.17
CA PRO A 265 8.79 -29.94 -11.92
C PRO A 265 9.32 -30.77 -10.76
N ARG A 266 10.65 -30.81 -10.60
CA ARG A 266 11.37 -31.55 -9.54
C ARG A 266 11.77 -30.64 -8.37
N SER A 267 10.84 -29.83 -7.88
CA SER A 267 11.08 -28.96 -6.72
C SER A 267 10.94 -29.72 -5.39
N THR A 268 11.81 -29.41 -4.44
CA THR A 268 11.74 -29.87 -3.03
C THR A 268 10.82 -28.99 -2.18
N GLN A 269 10.27 -27.90 -2.73
CA GLN A 269 9.32 -27.03 -2.04
C GLN A 269 8.02 -27.80 -1.70
N GLY A 270 7.64 -27.77 -0.41
CA GLY A 270 6.50 -28.54 0.11
C GLY A 270 5.16 -28.14 -0.50
N ASP A 271 5.02 -26.85 -0.79
CA ASP A 271 3.79 -26.24 -1.27
C ASP A 271 3.41 -26.71 -2.69
N ARG A 272 4.30 -27.42 -3.40
CA ARG A 272 3.94 -28.14 -4.64
C ARG A 272 2.78 -29.13 -4.45
N LYS A 273 2.55 -29.59 -3.21
CA LYS A 273 1.40 -30.42 -2.85
C LYS A 273 0.05 -29.76 -3.16
N ILE A 274 0.00 -28.45 -3.42
CA ILE A 274 -1.23 -27.79 -3.86
C ILE A 274 -1.84 -28.44 -5.11
N VAL A 275 -1.02 -28.90 -6.06
CA VAL A 275 -1.51 -29.51 -7.31
C VAL A 275 -2.29 -30.81 -7.03
N PRO A 276 -1.68 -31.84 -6.41
CA PRO A 276 -2.41 -33.07 -6.12
C PRO A 276 -3.56 -32.87 -5.13
N LEU A 277 -3.48 -31.89 -4.21
CA LEU A 277 -4.60 -31.58 -3.30
C LEU A 277 -5.80 -30.99 -4.04
N LEU A 278 -5.59 -30.00 -4.90
CA LEU A 278 -6.66 -29.43 -5.71
C LEU A 278 -7.24 -30.47 -6.67
N GLN A 279 -6.40 -31.31 -7.29
CA GLN A 279 -6.86 -32.43 -8.12
C GLN A 279 -7.70 -33.44 -7.33
N ALA A 280 -7.30 -33.80 -6.11
CA ALA A 280 -8.08 -34.68 -5.23
C ALA A 280 -9.44 -34.08 -4.82
N MET A 281 -9.53 -32.75 -4.76
CA MET A 281 -10.80 -32.04 -4.57
C MET A 281 -11.63 -31.91 -5.86
N GLY A 282 -11.15 -32.39 -7.01
CA GLY A 282 -11.82 -32.29 -8.32
C GLY A 282 -11.40 -31.08 -9.18
N GLY A 283 -10.39 -30.33 -8.75
CA GLY A 283 -9.78 -29.22 -9.48
C GLY A 283 -9.07 -29.68 -10.76
N ARG A 284 -9.34 -29.02 -11.89
CA ARG A 284 -8.62 -29.31 -13.14
C ARG A 284 -7.34 -28.48 -13.22
N ILE A 285 -6.21 -29.15 -13.00
CA ILE A 285 -4.86 -28.61 -13.17
C ILE A 285 -4.12 -29.49 -14.16
N GLU A 286 -3.76 -28.90 -15.30
CA GLU A 286 -3.08 -29.56 -16.42
C GLU A 286 -1.67 -29.01 -16.56
N ARG A 287 -0.76 -29.86 -17.03
CA ARG A 287 0.58 -29.43 -17.42
C ARG A 287 0.69 -29.49 -18.94
N GLU A 288 1.02 -28.35 -19.54
CA GLU A 288 1.31 -28.20 -20.96
C GLU A 288 2.72 -27.61 -21.06
N GLU A 289 3.67 -28.36 -21.62
CA GLU A 289 5.09 -27.97 -21.65
C GLU A 289 5.60 -27.55 -20.24
N GLU A 290 6.16 -26.34 -20.12
CA GLU A 290 6.64 -25.73 -18.87
C GLU A 290 5.55 -24.94 -18.12
N ARG A 291 4.28 -25.10 -18.49
CA ARG A 291 3.15 -24.37 -17.91
C ARG A 291 2.24 -25.25 -17.07
N LEU A 292 1.72 -24.68 -15.98
CA LEU A 292 0.60 -25.24 -15.22
C LEU A 292 -0.65 -24.42 -15.48
N ILE A 293 -1.72 -25.09 -15.86
CA ILE A 293 -2.98 -24.46 -16.26
C ILE A 293 -4.06 -24.88 -15.28
N ALA A 294 -4.62 -23.93 -14.54
CA ALA A 294 -5.73 -24.16 -13.63
C ALA A 294 -7.04 -23.64 -14.23
N ARG A 295 -8.08 -24.47 -14.19
CA ARG A 295 -9.42 -24.16 -14.72
C ARG A 295 -10.48 -24.37 -13.63
N ARG A 296 -11.53 -23.57 -13.68
CA ARG A 296 -12.67 -23.71 -12.77
C ARG A 296 -13.40 -25.04 -13.01
N THR A 297 -13.57 -25.82 -11.94
CA THR A 297 -14.34 -27.07 -11.93
C THR A 297 -15.14 -27.20 -10.62
N PRO A 298 -16.20 -28.04 -10.59
CA PRO A 298 -16.85 -28.40 -9.34
C PRO A 298 -15.87 -29.09 -8.39
N LEU A 299 -15.90 -28.68 -7.12
CA LEU A 299 -15.02 -29.19 -6.08
C LEU A 299 -15.78 -30.05 -5.07
N ARG A 300 -15.10 -30.98 -4.40
CA ARG A 300 -15.64 -31.87 -3.36
C ARG A 300 -14.79 -31.77 -2.09
N GLY A 301 -15.46 -31.81 -0.95
CA GLY A 301 -14.81 -31.83 0.35
C GLY A 301 -13.97 -33.08 0.55
N THR A 302 -12.89 -32.95 1.32
CA THR A 302 -11.93 -34.04 1.58
C THR A 302 -11.22 -33.85 2.92
N THR A 303 -10.34 -34.79 3.30
CA THR A 303 -9.44 -34.62 4.44
C THR A 303 -8.04 -34.24 3.95
N ILE A 304 -7.45 -33.20 4.54
CA ILE A 304 -6.13 -32.68 4.17
C ILE A 304 -5.21 -32.71 5.39
N ASP A 305 -3.99 -33.23 5.22
CA ASP A 305 -2.93 -33.16 6.23
C ASP A 305 -2.05 -31.91 6.00
N ALA A 306 -2.11 -30.94 6.92
CA ALA A 306 -1.35 -29.69 6.85
C ALA A 306 0.04 -29.75 7.50
N ARG A 307 0.49 -30.91 8.01
CA ARG A 307 1.74 -31.06 8.77
C ARG A 307 2.97 -30.53 8.02
N ASP A 308 3.00 -30.63 6.69
CA ASP A 308 4.13 -30.18 5.87
C ASP A 308 3.86 -28.89 5.07
N ILE A 309 2.62 -28.40 5.05
CA ILE A 309 2.16 -27.32 4.17
C ILE A 309 1.29 -26.29 4.93
N PRO A 310 1.81 -25.73 6.03
CA PRO A 310 1.02 -24.86 6.90
C PRO A 310 0.66 -23.55 6.21
N ASP A 311 1.46 -23.14 5.23
CA ASP A 311 1.33 -21.87 4.50
C ASP A 311 0.26 -21.97 3.41
N LEU A 312 -0.16 -23.18 3.02
CA LEU A 312 -1.27 -23.44 2.10
C LEU A 312 -2.65 -23.39 2.77
N VAL A 313 -2.73 -23.57 4.09
CA VAL A 313 -4.00 -23.72 4.81
C VAL A 313 -4.98 -22.56 4.60
N PRO A 314 -4.58 -21.27 4.59
CA PRO A 314 -5.50 -20.18 4.27
C PRO A 314 -6.22 -20.37 2.93
N LEU A 315 -5.48 -20.74 1.88
CA LEU A 315 -6.04 -20.96 0.55
C LEU A 315 -6.89 -22.22 0.48
N LEU A 316 -6.44 -23.31 1.12
CA LEU A 316 -7.21 -24.56 1.16
C LEU A 316 -8.52 -24.39 1.91
N ALA A 317 -8.53 -23.60 3.00
CA ALA A 317 -9.75 -23.24 3.70
C ALA A 317 -10.71 -22.42 2.80
N LEU A 318 -10.18 -21.45 2.03
CA LEU A 318 -10.97 -20.72 1.04
C LEU A 318 -11.56 -21.66 -0.03
N VAL A 319 -10.74 -22.54 -0.61
CA VAL A 319 -11.17 -23.53 -1.62
C VAL A 319 -12.25 -24.45 -1.04
N ALA A 320 -12.08 -24.89 0.20
CA ALA A 320 -13.06 -25.71 0.92
C ALA A 320 -14.40 -25.02 1.11
N THR A 321 -14.45 -23.68 1.25
CA THR A 321 -15.74 -22.97 1.28
C THR A 321 -16.54 -23.14 -0.01
N GLN A 322 -15.89 -23.46 -1.14
CA GLN A 322 -16.53 -23.62 -2.45
C GLN A 322 -16.70 -25.10 -2.85
N ALA A 323 -16.24 -26.03 -2.01
CA ALA A 323 -16.32 -27.46 -2.26
C ALA A 323 -17.62 -28.06 -1.72
N GLN A 324 -18.21 -29.02 -2.43
CA GLN A 324 -19.41 -29.73 -1.96
C GLN A 324 -19.08 -30.63 -0.77
N GLY A 325 -19.73 -30.42 0.37
CA GLY A 325 -19.53 -31.20 1.60
C GLY A 325 -18.56 -30.53 2.59
N THR A 326 -18.12 -31.30 3.60
CA THR A 326 -17.18 -30.80 4.62
C THR A 326 -15.76 -31.18 4.26
N THR A 327 -14.84 -30.21 4.34
CA THR A 327 -13.40 -30.46 4.28
C THR A 327 -12.81 -30.37 5.68
N ARG A 328 -12.03 -31.36 6.09
CA ARG A 328 -11.31 -31.38 7.36
C ARG A 328 -9.81 -31.20 7.11
N ILE A 329 -9.23 -30.10 7.57
CA ILE A 329 -7.79 -29.83 7.48
C ILE A 329 -7.17 -30.10 8.85
N THR A 330 -6.32 -31.12 8.96
CA THR A 330 -5.71 -31.57 10.23
C THR A 330 -4.31 -30.99 10.42
N HIS A 331 -3.79 -31.04 11.66
CA HIS A 331 -2.45 -30.54 12.04
C HIS A 331 -2.29 -29.03 11.89
N THR A 332 -3.29 -28.26 12.33
CA THR A 332 -3.38 -26.81 12.17
C THR A 332 -2.95 -25.99 13.39
N LYS A 333 -2.74 -26.60 14.56
CA LYS A 333 -2.42 -25.94 15.84
C LYS A 333 -1.26 -24.96 15.73
N ARG A 334 -0.24 -25.30 14.93
CA ARG A 334 0.95 -24.44 14.75
C ARG A 334 0.72 -23.14 13.99
N LEU A 335 -0.41 -23.01 13.30
CA LEU A 335 -0.77 -21.75 12.66
C LEU A 335 -0.94 -20.62 13.67
N ARG A 336 -1.18 -20.92 14.95
CA ARG A 336 -1.30 -19.94 16.03
C ARG A 336 -0.01 -19.15 16.31
N TRP A 337 1.14 -19.69 15.91
CA TRP A 337 2.47 -19.10 16.18
C TRP A 337 3.22 -18.71 14.90
N LYS A 338 2.48 -18.52 13.80
CA LYS A 338 2.99 -18.01 12.54
C LYS A 338 3.12 -16.48 12.61
N GLU A 339 3.10 -15.79 11.48
CA GLU A 339 3.13 -14.33 11.39
C GLU A 339 2.03 -13.65 12.23
N SER A 340 0.90 -14.34 12.40
CA SER A 340 -0.20 -13.99 13.31
C SER A 340 -0.73 -15.28 13.98
N ASP A 341 -1.78 -15.17 14.80
CA ASP A 341 -2.66 -16.32 15.03
C ASP A 341 -3.44 -16.58 13.74
N ARG A 342 -2.76 -17.23 12.78
CA ARG A 342 -3.27 -17.44 11.43
C ARG A 342 -4.54 -18.27 11.43
N LEU A 343 -4.67 -19.20 12.39
CA LEU A 343 -5.88 -20.00 12.53
C LEU A 343 -7.08 -19.12 12.87
N ARG A 344 -6.93 -18.22 13.84
CA ARG A 344 -7.97 -17.23 14.17
C ARG A 344 -8.25 -16.29 13.00
N ALA A 345 -7.22 -15.84 12.29
CA ALA A 345 -7.37 -14.93 11.16
C ALA A 345 -8.17 -15.56 10.00
N ILE A 346 -7.88 -16.82 9.64
CA ILE A 346 -8.63 -17.58 8.63
C ILE A 346 -10.11 -17.68 9.03
N CYS A 347 -10.39 -18.13 10.26
CA CYS A 347 -11.76 -18.31 10.75
C CYS A 347 -12.53 -16.99 10.76
N THR A 348 -11.91 -15.93 11.29
CA THR A 348 -12.53 -14.61 11.37
C THR A 348 -12.83 -14.05 9.97
N MET A 349 -11.88 -14.17 9.05
CA MET A 349 -12.04 -13.69 7.67
C MET A 349 -13.18 -14.42 6.96
N LEU A 350 -13.12 -15.76 6.90
CA LEU A 350 -14.10 -16.55 6.14
C LEU A 350 -15.49 -16.54 6.78
N ALA A 351 -15.59 -16.56 8.12
CA ALA A 351 -16.87 -16.45 8.81
C ALA A 351 -17.53 -15.08 8.58
N ARG A 352 -16.76 -13.98 8.58
CA ARG A 352 -17.28 -12.64 8.22
C ARG A 352 -17.79 -12.56 6.79
N MET A 353 -17.23 -13.37 5.89
CA MET A 353 -17.69 -13.49 4.51
C MET A 353 -18.86 -14.48 4.36
N GLY A 354 -19.36 -15.07 5.45
CA GLY A 354 -20.53 -15.95 5.45
C GLY A 354 -20.22 -17.44 5.31
N ALA A 355 -18.95 -17.87 5.42
CA ALA A 355 -18.60 -19.29 5.43
C ALA A 355 -18.86 -19.93 6.81
N ARG A 356 -19.24 -21.21 6.83
CA ARG A 356 -19.25 -22.02 8.04
C ARG A 356 -17.89 -22.69 8.23
N ILE A 357 -17.20 -22.29 9.28
CA ILE A 357 -15.83 -22.69 9.58
C ILE A 357 -15.65 -22.81 11.09
N GLU A 358 -15.17 -23.97 11.53
CA GLU A 358 -15.04 -24.32 12.95
C GLU A 358 -13.64 -24.88 13.23
N VAL A 359 -13.11 -24.62 14.41
CA VAL A 359 -11.83 -25.18 14.88
C VAL A 359 -12.16 -26.20 15.96
N GLU A 360 -11.78 -27.44 15.72
CA GLU A 360 -11.93 -28.55 16.66
C GLU A 360 -10.56 -29.19 16.86
N ASP A 361 -10.07 -29.20 18.11
CA ASP A 361 -8.74 -29.69 18.48
C ASP A 361 -7.60 -29.09 17.63
N ASP A 362 -6.98 -29.94 16.79
CA ASP A 362 -5.88 -29.65 15.87
C ASP A 362 -6.36 -29.60 14.41
N ALA A 363 -7.66 -29.44 14.19
CA ALA A 363 -8.27 -29.43 12.87
C ALA A 363 -9.16 -28.20 12.61
N LEU A 364 -9.24 -27.85 11.33
CA LEU A 364 -10.19 -26.89 10.80
C LEU A 364 -11.23 -27.65 9.99
N GLU A 365 -12.50 -27.44 10.30
CA GLU A 365 -13.62 -27.95 9.51
C GLU A 365 -14.27 -26.81 8.73
N VAL A 366 -14.44 -27.02 7.42
CA VAL A 366 -15.04 -26.04 6.53
C VAL A 366 -16.15 -26.70 5.75
N SER A 367 -17.37 -26.21 5.90
CA SER A 367 -18.54 -26.70 5.14
C SER A 367 -18.76 -25.85 3.90
N GLY A 368 -18.93 -26.51 2.75
CA GLY A 368 -19.29 -25.86 1.50
C GLY A 368 -20.40 -26.60 0.72
N PRO A 369 -20.90 -25.97 -0.36
CA PRO A 369 -20.50 -24.66 -0.87
C PRO A 369 -21.14 -23.51 -0.07
N ALA A 370 -20.41 -22.41 0.09
CA ALA A 370 -20.85 -21.17 0.72
C ALA A 370 -20.93 -20.03 -0.30
N ILE A 371 -21.97 -19.20 -0.21
CA ILE A 371 -22.08 -17.97 -1.00
C ILE A 371 -21.37 -16.86 -0.22
N LEU A 372 -20.11 -16.61 -0.58
CA LEU A 372 -19.32 -15.58 0.10
C LEU A 372 -19.87 -14.19 -0.20
N GLN A 373 -19.94 -13.34 0.82
CA GLN A 373 -20.25 -11.91 0.71
C GLN A 373 -18.99 -11.08 1.04
N GLY A 374 -18.89 -9.92 0.40
CA GLY A 374 -17.83 -8.96 0.63
C GLY A 374 -17.87 -8.45 2.07
N ALA A 375 -16.68 -8.29 2.66
CA ALA A 375 -16.53 -7.90 4.06
C ALA A 375 -15.30 -7.01 4.27
N ARG A 376 -15.21 -6.38 5.44
CA ARG A 376 -13.99 -5.72 5.91
C ARG A 376 -13.08 -6.74 6.61
N ILE A 377 -11.90 -6.95 6.03
CA ILE A 377 -10.93 -7.96 6.45
C ILE A 377 -9.72 -7.27 7.07
N ASP A 378 -9.41 -7.66 8.31
CA ASP A 378 -8.14 -7.37 8.95
C ASP A 378 -7.25 -8.63 8.81
N PRO A 379 -6.14 -8.56 8.08
CA PRO A 379 -5.24 -9.70 7.90
C PRO A 379 -4.35 -9.98 9.12
N ALA A 380 -4.43 -9.16 10.18
CA ALA A 380 -3.60 -9.27 11.38
C ALA A 380 -2.09 -9.27 11.07
N GLY A 381 -1.66 -8.48 10.08
CA GLY A 381 -0.25 -8.39 9.67
C GLY A 381 0.28 -9.60 8.86
N ASP A 382 -0.58 -10.52 8.43
CA ASP A 382 -0.19 -11.77 7.73
C ASP A 382 -0.41 -11.69 6.21
N HIS A 383 0.67 -11.80 5.44
CA HIS A 383 0.63 -11.75 3.98
C HIS A 383 -0.21 -12.86 3.34
N ARG A 384 -0.27 -14.06 3.96
CA ARG A 384 -1.03 -15.19 3.40
C ARG A 384 -2.51 -14.90 3.51
N ILE A 385 -2.94 -14.27 4.61
CA ILE A 385 -4.32 -13.84 4.79
C ILE A 385 -4.69 -12.75 3.79
N VAL A 386 -3.82 -11.76 3.54
CA VAL A 386 -4.07 -10.73 2.51
C VAL A 386 -4.28 -11.36 1.13
N MET A 387 -3.37 -12.25 0.69
CA MET A 387 -3.47 -12.91 -0.62
C MET A 387 -4.71 -13.79 -0.72
N THR A 388 -5.06 -14.53 0.34
CA THR A 388 -6.29 -15.33 0.38
C THR A 388 -7.54 -14.46 0.35
N ALA A 389 -7.59 -13.36 1.13
CA ALA A 389 -8.70 -12.43 1.14
C ALA A 389 -8.92 -11.79 -0.25
N ALA A 390 -7.83 -11.53 -0.98
CA ALA A 390 -7.91 -10.98 -2.33
C ALA A 390 -8.58 -11.96 -3.32
N ILE A 391 -8.19 -13.23 -3.31
CA ILE A 391 -8.85 -14.27 -4.13
C ILE A 391 -10.30 -14.49 -3.67
N ALA A 392 -10.57 -14.48 -2.36
CA ALA A 392 -11.92 -14.58 -1.83
C ALA A 392 -12.81 -13.42 -2.30
N GLY A 393 -12.27 -12.20 -2.32
CA GLY A 393 -12.99 -11.00 -2.78
C GLY A 393 -13.33 -11.03 -4.27
N MET A 394 -12.55 -11.73 -5.10
CA MET A 394 -12.89 -11.91 -6.52
C MET A 394 -14.14 -12.79 -6.73
N ILE A 395 -14.38 -13.75 -5.83
CA ILE A 395 -15.53 -14.67 -5.94
C ILE A 395 -16.71 -14.28 -5.05
N ALA A 396 -16.52 -13.38 -4.09
CA ALA A 396 -17.56 -12.92 -3.18
C ALA A 396 -18.54 -11.96 -3.87
N GLY A 397 -19.81 -12.01 -3.44
CA GLY A 397 -20.82 -11.01 -3.80
C GLY A 397 -20.55 -9.70 -3.05
N GLY A 398 -20.49 -8.57 -3.75
CA GLY A 398 -20.25 -7.26 -3.15
C GLY A 398 -18.78 -6.83 -3.09
N GLU A 399 -18.44 -6.02 -2.10
CA GLU A 399 -17.15 -5.32 -1.97
C GLU A 399 -16.35 -5.88 -0.79
N THR A 400 -15.13 -6.36 -1.04
CA THR A 400 -14.22 -6.84 0.01
C THR A 400 -13.14 -5.81 0.25
N HIS A 401 -13.06 -5.28 1.47
CA HIS A 401 -12.06 -4.28 1.85
C HIS A 401 -10.98 -4.95 2.69
N ILE A 402 -9.73 -4.89 2.25
CA ILE A 402 -8.60 -5.52 2.90
C ILE A 402 -7.70 -4.44 3.48
N ALA A 403 -7.57 -4.42 4.80
CA ALA A 403 -6.66 -3.50 5.50
C ALA A 403 -5.20 -3.97 5.37
N GLN A 404 -4.25 -3.05 5.54
CA GLN A 404 -2.81 -3.34 5.56
C GLN A 404 -2.31 -4.18 4.36
N PRO A 405 -2.69 -3.83 3.12
CA PRO A 405 -2.30 -4.60 1.93
C PRO A 405 -0.78 -4.71 1.77
N GLU A 406 0.00 -3.76 2.29
CA GLU A 406 1.46 -3.79 2.29
C GLU A 406 2.08 -5.01 2.97
N CYS A 407 1.31 -5.78 3.77
CA CYS A 407 1.81 -7.02 4.37
C CYS A 407 2.36 -8.01 3.33
N VAL A 408 1.85 -7.99 2.09
CA VAL A 408 2.34 -8.85 1.01
C VAL A 408 3.83 -8.64 0.71
N ASN A 409 4.41 -7.49 1.06
CA ASN A 409 5.83 -7.19 0.85
C ASN A 409 6.78 -8.15 1.59
N LYS A 410 6.28 -8.89 2.59
CA LYS A 410 7.02 -9.96 3.29
C LYS A 410 7.35 -11.17 2.41
N SER A 411 6.67 -11.35 1.27
CA SER A 411 6.89 -12.54 0.41
C SER A 411 6.55 -12.37 -1.06
N TYR A 412 5.71 -11.39 -1.42
CA TYR A 412 5.29 -11.15 -2.79
C TYR A 412 4.92 -9.67 -2.99
N PRO A 413 5.90 -8.76 -3.03
CA PRO A 413 5.65 -7.33 -3.20
C PRO A 413 4.77 -7.01 -4.42
N ASP A 414 4.94 -7.76 -5.51
CA ASP A 414 4.26 -7.50 -6.78
C ASP A 414 2.84 -8.08 -6.87
N PHE A 415 2.35 -8.69 -5.79
CA PHE A 415 1.09 -9.43 -5.79
C PHE A 415 -0.09 -8.63 -6.33
N PHE A 416 -0.32 -7.41 -5.84
CA PHE A 416 -1.45 -6.60 -6.30
C PHE A 416 -1.24 -6.00 -7.70
N HIS A 417 0.01 -5.89 -8.15
CA HIS A 417 0.29 -5.52 -9.54
C HIS A 417 -0.12 -6.66 -10.47
N ASP A 418 0.33 -7.88 -10.18
CA ASP A 418 -0.01 -9.06 -10.97
C ASP A 418 -1.51 -9.39 -10.90
N LEU A 419 -2.14 -9.21 -9.73
CA LEU A 419 -3.59 -9.40 -9.56
C LEU A 419 -4.41 -8.41 -10.42
N ARG A 420 -3.96 -7.16 -10.56
CA ARG A 420 -4.59 -6.23 -11.51
C ARG A 420 -4.39 -6.67 -12.95
N ARG A 421 -3.19 -7.11 -13.32
CA ARG A 421 -2.88 -7.60 -14.68
C ARG A 421 -3.68 -8.85 -15.05
N SER A 422 -4.07 -9.65 -14.06
CA SER A 422 -4.90 -10.83 -14.29
C SER A 422 -6.36 -10.52 -14.57
N GLY A 423 -6.80 -9.25 -14.55
CA GLY A 423 -8.19 -8.85 -14.75
C GLY A 423 -9.00 -8.64 -13.47
N ALA A 424 -8.39 -8.88 -12.30
CA ALA A 424 -9.09 -8.67 -11.05
C ALA A 424 -9.35 -7.18 -10.83
N VAL A 425 -10.52 -6.85 -10.27
CA VAL A 425 -10.90 -5.47 -9.96
C VAL A 425 -10.37 -5.11 -8.58
N VAL A 426 -9.14 -4.60 -8.55
CA VAL A 426 -8.41 -4.15 -7.36
C VAL A 426 -8.31 -2.63 -7.39
N LEU A 427 -8.91 -1.98 -6.40
CA LEU A 427 -8.94 -0.53 -6.27
C LEU A 427 -8.30 -0.08 -4.96
N SER A 428 -7.45 0.94 -5.01
CA SER A 428 -6.95 1.60 -3.79
C SER A 428 -8.07 2.40 -3.13
N GLU A 429 -8.06 2.58 -1.82
CA GLU A 429 -9.08 3.35 -1.10
C GLU A 429 -8.46 4.20 0.00
N THR A 430 -8.98 5.43 0.16
CA THR A 430 -8.56 6.35 1.23
C THR A 430 -9.46 6.22 2.46
N ALA A 431 -8.98 6.73 3.59
CA ALA A 431 -9.89 7.09 4.69
C ALA A 431 -10.89 8.17 4.24
N PRO A 432 -12.09 8.24 4.83
CA PRO A 432 -13.03 9.33 4.58
C PRO A 432 -12.50 10.66 5.15
N ILE A 433 -12.85 11.76 4.49
CA ILE A 433 -12.71 13.13 5.03
C ILE A 433 -14.11 13.71 5.32
N GLY A 434 -14.22 14.53 6.37
CA GLY A 434 -15.49 15.10 6.85
C GLY A 434 -16.14 14.28 7.95
N ARG A 435 -17.04 14.89 8.72
CA ARG A 435 -17.76 14.26 9.85
C ARG A 435 -19.21 13.93 9.51
N HIS A 436 -19.91 14.88 8.92
CA HIS A 436 -21.31 14.84 8.52
C HIS A 436 -21.46 14.68 7.00
N PHE A 437 -20.66 15.38 6.19
CA PHE A 437 -20.55 15.16 4.76
C PHE A 437 -19.26 14.40 4.47
N GLN A 438 -19.34 13.07 4.52
CA GLN A 438 -18.17 12.21 4.42
C GLN A 438 -17.86 11.90 2.96
N VAL A 439 -16.61 12.10 2.57
CA VAL A 439 -16.13 11.83 1.21
C VAL A 439 -14.98 10.83 1.26
N THR A 440 -15.13 9.71 0.56
CA THR A 440 -14.07 8.69 0.41
C THR A 440 -13.67 8.60 -1.05
N LEU A 441 -12.38 8.67 -1.35
CA LEU A 441 -11.87 8.44 -2.70
C LEU A 441 -11.40 6.99 -2.84
N TYR A 442 -11.63 6.41 -4.01
CA TYR A 442 -11.11 5.09 -4.35
C TYR A 442 -10.65 5.03 -5.81
N GLY A 443 -9.91 3.99 -6.15
CA GLY A 443 -9.23 3.88 -7.44
C GLY A 443 -7.86 4.55 -7.46
N GLY A 444 -7.34 4.77 -8.67
CA GLY A 444 -6.02 5.36 -8.89
C GLY A 444 -5.84 5.80 -10.34
N SER A 445 -4.80 6.58 -10.63
CA SER A 445 -4.58 7.18 -11.96
C SER A 445 -4.39 6.19 -13.12
N HIS A 446 -3.95 4.96 -12.80
CA HIS A 446 -3.69 3.85 -13.72
C HIS A 446 -4.41 2.56 -13.29
N GLU A 447 -5.35 2.69 -12.35
CA GLU A 447 -6.31 1.63 -12.05
C GLU A 447 -7.51 1.76 -13.00
N ARG A 448 -8.49 0.86 -12.88
CA ARG A 448 -9.67 0.81 -13.76
C ARG A 448 -10.47 2.13 -13.78
N CYS A 449 -10.49 2.84 -12.66
CA CYS A 449 -11.22 4.09 -12.50
C CYS A 449 -10.63 4.92 -11.36
N VAL A 450 -11.09 6.16 -11.25
CA VAL A 450 -11.15 6.89 -9.99
C VAL A 450 -12.62 7.02 -9.61
N GLY A 451 -12.94 6.85 -8.34
CA GLY A 451 -14.29 7.00 -7.84
C GLY A 451 -14.35 7.75 -6.53
N VAL A 452 -15.57 8.14 -6.18
CA VAL A 452 -15.90 8.82 -4.94
C VAL A 452 -17.15 8.23 -4.32
N ARG A 453 -17.11 8.06 -2.99
CA ARG A 453 -18.29 7.76 -2.18
C ARG A 453 -18.62 8.96 -1.31
N ILE A 454 -19.90 9.27 -1.24
CA ILE A 454 -20.44 10.38 -0.46
C ILE A 454 -21.49 9.82 0.49
N GLU A 455 -21.36 10.15 1.78
CA GLU A 455 -22.28 9.73 2.84
C GLU A 455 -22.74 10.95 3.66
N GLY A 456 -23.90 10.82 4.30
CA GLY A 456 -24.47 11.84 5.19
C GLY A 456 -25.35 12.90 4.52
N LEU A 457 -25.76 12.67 3.27
CA LEU A 457 -26.85 13.44 2.66
C LEU A 457 -28.22 12.82 2.96
N PRO A 458 -29.25 13.61 3.30
CA PRO A 458 -30.61 13.11 3.48
C PRO A 458 -31.22 12.66 2.14
N PRO A 459 -32.31 11.86 2.15
CA PRO A 459 -33.06 11.56 0.94
C PRO A 459 -33.72 12.82 0.35
N ASN A 460 -34.07 12.76 -0.94
CA ASN A 460 -34.83 13.77 -1.69
C ASN A 460 -34.13 15.11 -1.94
N VAL A 461 -32.80 15.19 -1.80
CA VAL A 461 -32.04 16.36 -2.27
C VAL A 461 -31.91 16.29 -3.79
N THR A 462 -32.32 17.36 -4.48
CA THR A 462 -32.24 17.46 -5.95
C THR A 462 -30.90 18.02 -6.38
N ILE A 463 -30.22 17.29 -7.25
CA ILE A 463 -28.90 17.61 -7.80
C ILE A 463 -28.98 17.58 -9.34
N SER A 464 -28.39 18.55 -10.01
CA SER A 464 -28.23 18.56 -11.46
C SER A 464 -27.04 17.71 -11.88
N TYR A 465 -27.28 16.70 -12.73
CA TYR A 465 -26.23 15.92 -13.37
C TYR A 465 -25.31 16.81 -14.22
N ARG A 466 -25.91 17.76 -14.97
CA ARG A 466 -25.20 18.68 -15.87
C ARG A 466 -24.24 19.60 -15.12
N ALA A 467 -24.60 20.02 -13.91
CA ALA A 467 -23.73 20.85 -13.08
C ALA A 467 -22.48 20.08 -12.61
N ILE A 468 -22.61 18.78 -12.31
CA ILE A 468 -21.46 17.93 -11.97
C ILE A 468 -20.54 17.78 -13.18
N THR A 469 -21.08 17.45 -14.35
CA THR A 469 -20.26 17.32 -15.58
C THR A 469 -19.58 18.63 -15.95
N ALA A 470 -20.25 19.78 -15.78
CA ALA A 470 -19.66 21.09 -16.06
C ALA A 470 -18.43 21.39 -15.19
N ASP A 471 -18.43 21.00 -13.91
CA ASP A 471 -17.25 21.18 -13.05
C ASP A 471 -16.13 20.18 -13.38
N LEU A 472 -16.47 18.96 -13.78
CA LEU A 472 -15.49 18.02 -14.32
C LEU A 472 -14.83 18.56 -15.59
N ASP A 473 -15.61 19.14 -16.51
CA ASP A 473 -15.10 19.72 -17.75
C ASP A 473 -14.12 20.88 -17.48
N LYS A 474 -14.42 21.75 -16.50
CA LYS A 474 -13.51 22.81 -16.06
C LYS A 474 -12.16 22.27 -15.55
N ARG A 475 -12.16 21.08 -14.95
CA ARG A 475 -10.96 20.42 -14.41
C ARG A 475 -10.13 19.74 -15.50
N ARG A 476 -10.72 19.44 -16.67
CA ARG A 476 -10.03 18.76 -17.76
C ARG A 476 -8.92 19.67 -18.34
N PRO A 477 -7.78 19.08 -18.73
CA PRO A 477 -6.74 19.83 -19.41
C PRO A 477 -7.23 20.32 -20.78
N SER A 478 -6.80 21.52 -21.18
CA SER A 478 -7.20 22.17 -22.43
C SER A 478 -6.04 22.94 -23.05
N GLY A 479 -5.76 22.70 -24.34
CA GLY A 479 -4.76 23.44 -25.10
C GLY A 479 -3.30 23.10 -24.76
N LEU A 480 -2.38 23.98 -25.17
CA LEU A 480 -0.93 23.80 -25.03
C LEU A 480 -0.38 24.20 -23.66
N LEU A 481 -1.20 24.81 -22.80
CA LEU A 481 -0.79 25.28 -21.48
C LEU A 481 -0.88 24.21 -20.38
N THR A 482 -1.52 23.07 -20.67
CA THR A 482 -1.69 21.96 -19.74
C THR A 482 -1.16 20.65 -20.34
N THR A 483 -1.22 19.57 -19.57
CA THR A 483 -0.94 18.20 -20.03
C THR A 483 -1.78 17.86 -21.28
N GLN A 484 -1.23 17.00 -22.14
CA GLN A 484 -1.92 16.52 -23.35
C GLN A 484 -2.79 15.27 -23.10
N ARG A 485 -2.98 14.87 -21.83
CA ARG A 485 -3.87 13.75 -21.48
C ARG A 485 -5.31 14.11 -21.84
N ARG A 486 -6.03 13.23 -22.54
CA ARG A 486 -7.41 13.44 -22.97
C ARG A 486 -8.32 12.39 -22.33
N GLU A 487 -8.69 12.63 -21.08
CA GLU A 487 -9.74 11.83 -20.43
C GLU A 487 -11.11 12.48 -20.71
N PRO A 488 -12.12 11.72 -21.14
CA PRO A 488 -13.48 12.22 -21.32
C PRO A 488 -14.26 12.35 -19.99
N ASP A 489 -13.75 11.74 -18.90
CA ASP A 489 -14.33 11.80 -17.55
C ASP A 489 -15.84 11.49 -17.46
N PRO A 490 -16.33 10.37 -18.05
CA PRO A 490 -17.75 10.04 -17.98
C PRO A 490 -18.17 9.65 -16.56
N LEU A 491 -19.35 10.12 -16.14
CA LEU A 491 -19.91 9.82 -14.83
C LEU A 491 -20.71 8.51 -14.87
N LEU A 492 -20.24 7.49 -14.16
CA LEU A 492 -21.00 6.27 -13.90
C LEU A 492 -21.60 6.34 -12.49
N LEU A 493 -22.90 6.66 -12.41
CA LEU A 493 -23.64 6.68 -11.15
C LEU A 493 -23.95 5.24 -10.73
N ARG A 494 -23.25 4.72 -9.71
CA ARG A 494 -23.39 3.32 -9.27
C ARG A 494 -24.53 3.14 -8.27
N LYS A 495 -24.62 4.03 -7.28
CA LYS A 495 -25.58 3.94 -6.15
C LYS A 495 -25.94 5.32 -5.61
N GLY A 496 -27.02 5.38 -4.83
CA GLY A 496 -27.38 6.52 -4.00
C GLY A 496 -28.23 7.60 -4.67
N PHE A 497 -28.37 7.57 -6.00
CA PHE A 497 -29.22 8.47 -6.76
C PHE A 497 -30.37 7.73 -7.47
N VAL A 498 -31.54 8.36 -7.50
CA VAL A 498 -32.59 8.10 -8.49
C VAL A 498 -32.45 9.16 -9.59
N ARG A 499 -32.36 8.73 -10.85
CA ARG A 499 -32.18 9.64 -12.00
C ARG A 499 -33.49 9.84 -12.74
N GLU A 500 -33.89 11.10 -12.88
CA GLU A 500 -35.05 11.57 -13.63
C GLU A 500 -34.56 12.60 -14.66
N GLY A 501 -34.17 12.12 -15.85
CA GLY A 501 -33.56 12.96 -16.89
C GLY A 501 -32.20 13.54 -16.45
N GLU A 502 -32.11 14.88 -16.40
CA GLU A 502 -30.92 15.60 -15.90
C GLU A 502 -30.94 15.85 -14.38
N ARG A 503 -32.03 15.50 -13.69
CA ARG A 503 -32.15 15.63 -12.23
C ARG A 503 -31.79 14.31 -11.56
N LEU A 504 -31.03 14.40 -10.48
CA LEU A 504 -30.68 13.31 -9.59
C LEU A 504 -31.31 13.60 -8.23
N ARG A 505 -31.98 12.61 -7.64
CA ARG A 505 -32.51 12.70 -6.28
C ARG A 505 -31.74 11.76 -5.38
N THR A 506 -31.24 12.27 -4.24
CA THR A 506 -30.55 11.44 -3.26
C THR A 506 -31.52 10.46 -2.60
N THR A 507 -31.03 9.27 -2.27
CA THR A 507 -31.83 8.21 -1.62
C THR A 507 -31.67 8.18 -0.10
N GLY A 508 -30.78 9.00 0.46
CA GLY A 508 -30.39 8.94 1.89
C GLY A 508 -29.33 7.87 2.18
N GLY A 509 -29.11 6.92 1.26
CA GLY A 509 -28.00 5.98 1.32
C GLY A 509 -26.72 6.53 0.70
N ARG A 510 -25.65 5.72 0.78
CA ARG A 510 -24.34 6.02 0.20
C ARG A 510 -24.43 6.28 -1.30
N ILE A 511 -23.92 7.44 -1.73
CA ILE A 511 -23.75 7.80 -3.13
C ILE A 511 -22.41 7.30 -3.61
N GLU A 512 -22.39 6.71 -4.80
CA GLU A 512 -21.17 6.18 -5.40
C GLU A 512 -21.09 6.58 -6.88
N ILE A 513 -20.02 7.31 -7.21
CA ILE A 513 -19.76 7.84 -8.55
C ILE A 513 -18.41 7.30 -9.01
N GLU A 514 -18.38 6.69 -10.19
CA GLU A 514 -17.18 6.12 -10.79
C GLU A 514 -16.85 6.83 -12.10
N ILE A 515 -15.57 7.12 -12.29
CA ILE A 515 -15.01 7.84 -13.45
C ILE A 515 -13.91 6.95 -14.06
N PRO A 516 -14.22 6.21 -15.14
CA PRO A 516 -13.25 5.33 -15.81
C PRO A 516 -11.99 6.08 -16.26
N ASN A 517 -10.84 5.41 -16.17
CA ASN A 517 -9.62 5.87 -16.84
C ASN A 517 -9.56 5.25 -18.25
N LEU A 518 -9.49 6.07 -19.29
CA LEU A 518 -9.52 5.62 -20.69
C LEU A 518 -8.24 5.99 -21.47
N ASP A 519 -7.38 6.86 -20.96
CA ASP A 519 -6.14 7.34 -21.61
C ASP A 519 -4.90 7.10 -20.69
N GLY A 520 -4.81 5.90 -20.12
CA GLY A 520 -3.69 5.46 -19.29
C GLY A 520 -2.51 4.95 -20.12
N HIS A 521 -1.30 5.47 -19.88
CA HIS A 521 -0.05 4.99 -20.50
C HIS A 521 0.98 4.60 -19.45
N ASP A 522 1.22 3.30 -19.29
CA ASP A 522 2.05 2.74 -18.22
C ASP A 522 3.55 2.71 -18.54
N ALA A 523 3.89 2.54 -19.82
CA ALA A 523 5.26 2.28 -20.27
C ALA A 523 6.33 3.29 -19.78
N PRO A 524 6.07 4.61 -19.72
CA PRO A 524 7.05 5.57 -19.20
C PRO A 524 7.35 5.39 -17.70
N TYR A 525 6.40 4.88 -16.92
CA TYR A 525 6.53 4.77 -15.46
C TYR A 525 7.18 3.46 -15.02
N ILE A 526 7.06 2.38 -15.80
CA ILE A 526 7.69 1.08 -15.50
C ILE A 526 9.21 1.24 -15.33
N ARG A 527 9.82 2.10 -16.14
CA ARG A 527 11.26 2.41 -16.06
C ARG A 527 11.68 3.19 -14.82
N LEU A 528 10.72 3.80 -14.11
CA LEU A 528 10.95 4.64 -12.93
C LEU A 528 10.62 3.92 -11.63
N ARG A 529 10.33 2.61 -11.69
CA ARG A 529 9.87 1.80 -10.57
C ARG A 529 10.75 1.91 -9.32
N HIS A 530 12.07 1.93 -9.53
CA HIS A 530 13.07 1.99 -8.46
C HIS A 530 13.79 3.33 -8.40
N THR A 531 13.41 4.30 -9.24
CA THR A 531 14.05 5.61 -9.33
C THR A 531 13.01 6.68 -9.03
N PRO A 532 12.83 7.08 -7.77
CA PRO A 532 11.78 8.01 -7.37
C PRO A 532 11.99 9.39 -7.99
N ARG A 533 10.91 10.06 -8.39
CA ARG A 533 10.98 11.42 -8.93
C ARG A 533 11.24 12.43 -7.79
N PRO A 534 12.28 13.28 -7.88
CA PRO A 534 12.59 14.26 -6.82
C PRO A 534 11.42 15.21 -6.56
N GLY A 535 11.02 15.39 -5.31
CA GLY A 535 9.89 16.25 -4.95
C GLY A 535 8.51 15.69 -5.31
N HIS A 536 8.42 14.43 -5.76
CA HIS A 536 7.19 13.64 -5.84
C HIS A 536 7.09 12.68 -4.63
N GLY A 537 5.89 12.18 -4.34
CA GLY A 537 5.64 11.22 -3.26
C GLY A 537 6.12 9.78 -3.51
N ASP A 538 6.89 9.51 -4.58
CA ASP A 538 7.27 8.15 -4.99
C ASP A 538 8.05 7.42 -3.89
N TYR A 539 9.12 8.06 -3.39
CA TYR A 539 9.97 7.46 -2.36
C TYR A 539 9.22 7.24 -1.05
N THR A 540 8.46 8.24 -0.59
CA THR A 540 7.68 8.14 0.64
C THR A 540 6.59 7.07 0.54
N ALA A 541 5.97 6.92 -0.63
CA ALA A 541 4.97 5.88 -0.86
C ALA A 541 5.61 4.49 -0.92
N TRP A 542 6.73 4.36 -1.62
CA TRP A 542 7.50 3.12 -1.65
C TRP A 542 7.93 2.68 -0.24
N ARG A 543 8.44 3.61 0.59
CA ARG A 543 8.80 3.31 1.99
C ARG A 543 7.59 2.97 2.86
N LYS A 544 6.45 3.62 2.67
CA LYS A 544 5.26 3.45 3.53
C LYS A 544 4.43 2.23 3.15
N TYR A 545 4.30 1.93 1.87
CA TYR A 545 3.35 0.94 1.34
C TYR A 545 4.03 -0.18 0.53
N GLY A 546 5.30 -0.02 0.15
CA GLY A 546 6.05 -0.96 -0.68
C GLY A 546 5.31 -1.36 -1.95
N GLY A 547 5.25 -2.66 -2.24
CA GLY A 547 4.65 -3.23 -3.44
C GLY A 547 3.11 -3.13 -3.51
N ALA A 548 2.43 -2.74 -2.43
CA ALA A 548 1.00 -2.43 -2.47
C ALA A 548 0.69 -1.08 -3.16
N PHE A 549 1.68 -0.19 -3.27
CA PHE A 549 1.50 1.10 -3.95
C PHE A 549 1.63 0.94 -5.47
N ASP A 550 0.61 1.41 -6.20
CA ASP A 550 0.71 1.56 -7.64
C ASP A 550 1.59 2.78 -7.99
N PHE A 551 2.84 2.52 -8.34
CA PHE A 551 3.80 3.56 -8.71
C PHE A 551 3.45 4.27 -10.04
N ARG A 552 2.58 3.67 -10.88
CA ARG A 552 2.23 4.24 -12.19
C ARG A 552 1.42 5.52 -12.03
N GLY A 553 1.93 6.61 -12.58
CA GLY A 553 1.29 7.94 -12.50
C GLY A 553 1.08 8.48 -11.09
N GLY A 554 1.75 7.89 -10.08
CA GLY A 554 1.61 8.23 -8.66
C GLY A 554 0.42 7.56 -7.94
N GLY A 555 -0.29 6.62 -8.57
CA GLY A 555 -1.37 5.87 -7.92
C GLY A 555 -2.44 6.76 -7.29
N PHE A 556 -2.75 6.52 -6.02
CA PHE A 556 -3.69 7.33 -5.23
C PHE A 556 -3.11 8.68 -4.75
N LEU A 557 -1.80 8.92 -4.92
CA LEU A 557 -1.17 10.23 -4.67
C LEU A 557 -1.26 11.16 -5.90
N SER A 558 -1.83 10.66 -7.00
CA SER A 558 -1.95 11.40 -8.24
C SER A 558 -2.93 12.56 -8.13
N GLY A 559 -2.62 13.68 -8.80
CA GLY A 559 -3.58 14.76 -9.06
C GLY A 559 -4.81 14.31 -9.86
N ARG A 560 -4.83 13.08 -10.37
CA ARG A 560 -6.03 12.46 -10.93
C ARG A 560 -7.12 12.24 -9.87
N MET A 561 -6.75 11.93 -8.62
CA MET A 561 -7.70 11.65 -7.54
C MET A 561 -8.65 12.83 -7.24
N THR A 562 -8.22 14.06 -7.53
CA THR A 562 -9.06 15.26 -7.36
C THR A 562 -10.33 15.23 -8.22
N VAL A 563 -10.39 14.40 -9.28
CA VAL A 563 -11.61 14.28 -10.10
C VAL A 563 -12.80 13.76 -9.28
N GLY A 564 -12.57 12.80 -8.37
CA GLY A 564 -13.62 12.32 -7.47
C GLY A 564 -14.04 13.42 -6.49
N MET A 565 -13.09 14.21 -6.01
CA MET A 565 -13.40 15.34 -5.13
C MET A 565 -14.15 16.46 -5.86
N VAL A 566 -13.86 16.72 -7.14
CA VAL A 566 -14.63 17.66 -7.96
C VAL A 566 -16.07 17.19 -8.13
N ALA A 567 -16.30 15.89 -8.34
CA ALA A 567 -17.66 15.35 -8.38
C ALA A 567 -18.40 15.52 -7.04
N ALA A 568 -17.77 15.22 -5.91
CA ALA A 568 -18.37 15.41 -4.59
C ALA A 568 -18.59 16.89 -4.24
N GLY A 569 -17.61 17.74 -4.53
CA GLY A 569 -17.71 19.17 -4.35
C GLY A 569 -18.79 19.81 -5.23
N ALA A 570 -19.01 19.31 -6.45
CA ALA A 570 -20.11 19.77 -7.30
C ALA A 570 -21.48 19.42 -6.73
N VAL A 571 -21.62 18.27 -6.05
CA VAL A 571 -22.84 17.94 -5.27
C VAL A 571 -22.98 18.92 -4.10
N ALA A 572 -21.92 19.11 -3.32
CA ALA A 572 -21.95 19.98 -2.15
C ALA A 572 -22.25 21.45 -2.50
N ARG A 573 -21.64 21.95 -3.59
CA ARG A 573 -21.80 23.32 -4.09
C ARG A 573 -23.24 23.62 -4.49
N GLN A 574 -23.94 22.67 -5.10
CA GLN A 574 -25.35 22.85 -5.47
C GLN A 574 -26.26 22.96 -4.22
N ILE A 575 -25.95 22.21 -3.17
CA ILE A 575 -26.67 22.30 -1.89
C ILE A 575 -26.41 23.66 -1.24
N LEU A 576 -25.14 24.08 -1.18
CA LEU A 576 -24.73 25.38 -0.62
C LEU A 576 -25.35 26.57 -1.37
N GLN A 577 -25.47 26.49 -2.70
CA GLN A 577 -26.15 27.51 -3.51
C GLN A 577 -27.61 27.68 -3.11
N GLY A 578 -28.30 26.60 -2.73
CA GLY A 578 -29.66 26.67 -2.19
C GLY A 578 -29.77 27.47 -0.88
N TYR A 579 -28.65 27.63 -0.17
CA TYR A 579 -28.52 28.46 1.04
C TYR A 579 -27.92 29.85 0.75
N GLY A 580 -27.78 30.24 -0.52
CA GLY A 580 -27.19 31.52 -0.91
C GLY A 580 -25.66 31.56 -0.82
N ILE A 581 -25.00 30.45 -0.53
CA ILE A 581 -23.53 30.37 -0.43
C ILE A 581 -22.94 30.12 -1.82
N THR A 582 -22.02 30.98 -2.24
CA THR A 582 -21.37 30.92 -3.55
C THR A 582 -19.86 30.99 -3.43
N ILE A 583 -19.16 30.27 -4.31
CA ILE A 583 -17.70 30.07 -4.25
C ILE A 583 -17.12 30.38 -5.63
N ALA A 584 -16.03 31.14 -5.67
CA ALA A 584 -15.25 31.40 -6.88
C ALA A 584 -13.75 31.35 -6.55
N ALA A 585 -12.98 30.61 -7.35
CA ALA A 585 -11.53 30.58 -7.25
C ALA A 585 -10.86 30.95 -8.58
N TYR A 586 -9.66 31.51 -8.51
CA TYR A 586 -8.92 32.00 -9.67
C TYR A 586 -7.41 32.03 -9.43
N VAL A 587 -6.62 32.05 -10.50
CA VAL A 587 -5.16 32.13 -10.42
C VAL A 587 -4.75 33.58 -10.13
N ARG A 588 -4.12 33.79 -8.98
CA ARG A 588 -3.63 35.09 -8.50
C ARG A 588 -2.19 35.36 -8.92
N GLN A 589 -1.38 34.31 -9.02
CA GLN A 589 0.04 34.40 -9.33
C GLN A 589 0.53 33.18 -10.11
N ILE A 590 1.43 33.40 -11.08
CA ILE A 590 2.25 32.35 -11.72
C ILE A 590 3.68 32.88 -11.75
N ALA A 591 4.63 32.09 -11.25
CA ALA A 591 6.01 32.54 -11.07
C ALA A 591 6.05 33.88 -10.30
N ASP A 592 6.67 34.91 -10.86
CA ASP A 592 6.81 36.27 -10.33
C ASP A 592 5.65 37.22 -10.74
N LEU A 593 4.77 36.79 -11.64
CA LEU A 593 3.64 37.58 -12.13
C LEU A 593 2.44 37.46 -11.16
N ARG A 594 2.13 38.53 -10.43
CA ARG A 594 1.05 38.57 -9.41
C ARG A 594 0.03 39.68 -9.72
N LEU A 595 -1.25 39.40 -9.44
CA LEU A 595 -2.29 40.43 -9.48
C LEU A 595 -1.99 41.57 -8.48
N PRO A 596 -2.15 42.84 -8.89
CA PRO A 596 -1.85 43.99 -8.04
C PRO A 596 -2.91 44.22 -6.94
N ARG A 597 -4.15 43.73 -7.16
CA ARG A 597 -5.26 43.82 -6.20
C ARG A 597 -6.07 42.53 -6.16
N ILE A 598 -6.88 42.38 -5.13
CA ILE A 598 -7.92 41.34 -5.09
C ILE A 598 -9.08 41.79 -6.02
N PRO A 599 -9.43 41.02 -7.07
CA PRO A 599 -10.67 41.21 -7.83
C PRO A 599 -11.90 41.06 -6.95
N THR A 600 -12.96 41.77 -7.33
CA THR A 600 -14.29 41.55 -6.76
C THR A 600 -14.79 40.14 -7.10
N PHE A 601 -15.73 39.65 -6.31
CA PHE A 601 -16.32 38.33 -6.53
C PHE A 601 -16.89 38.15 -7.94
N GLU A 602 -17.56 39.18 -8.47
CA GLU A 602 -18.18 39.11 -9.80
C GLU A 602 -17.13 39.13 -10.92
N GLU A 603 -16.08 39.94 -10.79
CA GLU A 603 -14.93 39.91 -11.70
C GLU A 603 -14.31 38.50 -11.76
N ALA A 604 -14.03 37.90 -10.60
CA ALA A 604 -13.49 36.55 -10.50
C ALA A 604 -14.43 35.52 -11.15
N ARG A 605 -15.73 35.55 -10.82
CA ARG A 605 -16.73 34.60 -11.31
C ARG A 605 -16.89 34.64 -12.83
N GLN A 606 -16.89 35.84 -13.43
CA GLN A 606 -17.11 36.02 -14.86
C GLN A 606 -15.86 35.74 -15.72
N ALA A 607 -14.68 36.13 -15.25
CA ALA A 607 -13.47 36.16 -16.07
C ALA A 607 -12.66 34.86 -16.00
N THR A 608 -12.66 34.15 -14.87
CA THR A 608 -11.80 32.97 -14.62
C THR A 608 -11.89 31.93 -15.73
N TRP A 609 -13.10 31.53 -16.11
CA TRP A 609 -13.31 30.46 -17.09
C TRP A 609 -13.15 30.92 -18.55
N LYS A 610 -13.09 32.24 -18.79
CA LYS A 610 -12.76 32.83 -20.09
C LYS A 610 -11.25 32.98 -20.31
N SER A 611 -10.48 33.16 -19.23
CA SER A 611 -9.02 33.25 -19.29
C SER A 611 -8.36 31.89 -19.54
N PRO A 612 -7.37 31.78 -20.44
CA PRO A 612 -6.63 30.54 -20.68
C PRO A 612 -5.78 30.10 -19.48
N VAL A 613 -5.42 31.03 -18.58
CA VAL A 613 -4.65 30.74 -17.36
C VAL A 613 -5.46 30.92 -16.08
N ARG A 614 -6.77 31.10 -16.20
CA ARG A 614 -7.71 31.29 -15.07
C ARG A 614 -7.39 32.52 -14.21
N CYS A 615 -6.70 33.51 -14.78
CA CYS A 615 -6.44 34.81 -14.17
C CYS A 615 -7.50 35.81 -14.66
N PRO A 616 -8.17 36.57 -13.78
CA PRO A 616 -9.25 37.48 -14.17
C PRO A 616 -8.77 38.77 -14.86
N ASP A 617 -7.47 39.08 -14.82
CA ASP A 617 -6.87 40.21 -15.55
C ASP A 617 -6.41 39.75 -16.96
N PRO A 618 -6.98 40.29 -18.05
CA PRO A 618 -6.63 39.87 -19.41
C PRO A 618 -5.16 40.12 -19.79
N ILE A 619 -4.60 41.26 -19.40
CA ILE A 619 -3.23 41.67 -19.76
C ILE A 619 -2.23 40.76 -19.04
N LEU A 620 -2.45 40.55 -17.73
CA LEU A 620 -1.61 39.67 -16.93
C LEU A 620 -1.77 38.21 -17.39
N SER A 621 -2.98 37.80 -17.77
CA SER A 621 -3.27 36.48 -18.31
C SER A 621 -2.43 36.13 -19.55
N GLU A 622 -2.24 37.07 -20.48
CA GLU A 622 -1.38 36.88 -21.66
C GLU A 622 0.10 36.73 -21.30
N LYS A 623 0.59 37.57 -20.37
CA LYS A 623 1.96 37.49 -19.86
C LYS A 623 2.22 36.16 -19.16
N MET A 624 1.29 35.74 -18.31
CA MET A 624 1.30 34.45 -17.62
C MET A 624 1.29 33.27 -18.61
N ALA A 625 0.48 33.32 -19.66
CA ALA A 625 0.46 32.27 -20.69
C ALA A 625 1.81 32.15 -21.40
N SER A 626 2.46 33.28 -21.69
CA SER A 626 3.76 33.34 -22.36
C SER A 626 4.87 32.68 -21.53
N VAL A 627 4.93 32.95 -20.22
CA VAL A 627 5.93 32.34 -19.34
C VAL A 627 5.69 30.83 -19.13
N VAL A 628 4.43 30.39 -19.08
CA VAL A 628 4.10 28.95 -19.03
C VAL A 628 4.55 28.23 -20.31
N LEU A 629 4.38 28.84 -21.48
CA LEU A 629 4.87 28.29 -22.75
C LEU A 629 6.39 28.30 -22.86
N ALA A 630 7.07 29.29 -22.29
CA ALA A 630 8.53 29.31 -22.19
C ALA A 630 9.04 28.14 -21.34
N ALA A 631 8.53 27.99 -20.11
CA ALA A 631 8.89 26.88 -19.23
C ALA A 631 8.65 25.52 -19.89
N ARG A 632 7.51 25.33 -20.60
CA ARG A 632 7.25 24.11 -21.37
C ARG A 632 8.30 23.82 -22.43
N ARG A 633 8.74 24.83 -23.20
CA ARG A 633 9.76 24.70 -24.25
C ARG A 633 11.13 24.34 -23.66
N GLU A 634 11.42 24.87 -22.48
CA GLU A 634 12.64 24.58 -21.71
C GLU A 634 12.59 23.21 -21.00
N GLY A 635 11.45 22.52 -21.06
CA GLY A 635 11.24 21.26 -20.36
C GLY A 635 11.14 21.42 -18.85
N ASP A 636 10.68 22.57 -18.36
CA ASP A 636 10.49 22.90 -16.96
C ASP A 636 9.01 23.15 -16.62
N SER A 637 8.73 23.51 -15.36
CA SER A 637 7.39 23.84 -14.89
C SER A 637 7.37 24.98 -13.87
N LEU A 638 6.21 25.60 -13.71
CA LEU A 638 5.99 26.74 -12.83
C LEU A 638 4.96 26.43 -11.74
N GLY A 639 5.15 27.06 -10.59
CA GLY A 639 4.19 27.13 -9.49
C GLY A 639 3.38 28.41 -9.53
N GLY A 640 2.52 28.60 -8.53
CA GLY A 640 1.68 29.80 -8.45
C GLY A 640 0.80 29.84 -7.21
N ILE A 641 -0.07 30.85 -7.17
CA ILE A 641 -1.04 31.06 -6.10
C ILE A 641 -2.45 31.04 -6.69
N VAL A 642 -3.35 30.29 -6.06
CA VAL A 642 -4.80 30.34 -6.31
C VAL A 642 -5.47 31.02 -5.13
N GLU A 643 -6.33 32.00 -5.40
CA GLU A 643 -7.18 32.61 -4.39
C GLU A 643 -8.62 32.11 -4.56
N CYS A 644 -9.34 31.98 -3.44
CA CYS A 644 -10.73 31.61 -3.40
C CYS A 644 -11.51 32.59 -2.50
N GLN A 645 -12.71 32.93 -2.95
CA GLN A 645 -13.64 33.79 -2.24
C GLN A 645 -14.97 33.04 -2.06
N VAL A 646 -15.55 33.12 -0.87
CA VAL A 646 -16.87 32.58 -0.55
C VAL A 646 -17.77 33.70 -0.07
N HIS A 647 -18.92 33.85 -0.71
CA HIS A 647 -19.93 34.85 -0.38
C HIS A 647 -21.20 34.18 0.12
N GLY A 648 -21.95 34.90 0.97
CA GLY A 648 -23.21 34.41 1.55
C GLY A 648 -23.05 33.41 2.69
N LEU A 649 -21.83 33.20 3.19
CA LEU A 649 -21.59 32.35 4.36
C LEU A 649 -22.17 33.05 5.61
N PRO A 650 -23.16 32.47 6.31
CA PRO A 650 -23.75 33.11 7.49
C PRO A 650 -22.72 33.21 8.61
N ILE A 651 -22.94 34.13 9.55
CA ILE A 651 -22.17 34.19 10.80
C ILE A 651 -22.39 32.90 11.62
N GLY A 652 -21.35 32.39 12.28
CA GLY A 652 -21.48 31.23 13.18
C GLY A 652 -21.13 29.86 12.59
N ILE A 653 -20.62 29.78 11.36
CA ILE A 653 -20.13 28.52 10.76
C ILE A 653 -18.70 28.24 11.22
N GLY A 654 -18.45 27.03 11.72
CA GLY A 654 -17.19 26.63 12.34
C GLY A 654 -17.31 26.53 13.86
N GLU A 655 -16.26 26.02 14.50
CA GLU A 655 -16.19 25.81 15.94
C GLU A 655 -14.86 26.34 16.50
N PRO A 656 -14.72 26.57 17.80
CA PRO A 656 -13.42 26.88 18.38
C PRO A 656 -12.40 25.72 18.23
N ILE A 657 -11.12 26.08 18.09
CA ILE A 657 -9.95 25.21 18.29
C ILE A 657 -9.83 24.05 17.28
N PHE A 658 -10.51 22.93 17.48
CA PHE A 658 -10.26 21.69 16.72
C PHE A 658 -11.12 21.54 15.46
N HIS A 659 -12.27 22.21 15.42
CA HIS A 659 -13.17 22.23 14.27
C HIS A 659 -13.38 23.65 13.74
N ALA A 660 -12.36 24.49 13.93
CA ALA A 660 -12.25 25.82 13.39
C ALA A 660 -12.38 25.82 11.87
N LEU A 661 -13.18 26.74 11.33
CA LEU A 661 -13.49 26.87 9.92
C LEU A 661 -12.21 26.89 9.06
N ASP A 662 -11.26 27.73 9.44
CA ASP A 662 -9.95 27.87 8.80
C ASP A 662 -9.07 26.62 8.97
N ALA A 663 -9.11 25.96 10.14
CA ALA A 663 -8.39 24.71 10.37
C ALA A 663 -8.93 23.54 9.52
N VAL A 664 -10.26 23.39 9.45
CA VAL A 664 -10.92 22.35 8.64
C VAL A 664 -10.71 22.62 7.16
N LEU A 665 -10.88 23.86 6.71
CA LEU A 665 -10.57 24.22 5.32
C LEU A 665 -9.10 23.99 4.99
N ALA A 666 -8.17 24.41 5.85
CA ALA A 666 -6.76 24.15 5.64
C ALA A 666 -6.46 22.65 5.53
N HIS A 667 -7.07 21.81 6.37
CA HIS A 667 -6.95 20.36 6.27
C HIS A 667 -7.37 19.85 4.89
N TYR A 668 -8.57 20.21 4.42
CA TYR A 668 -9.05 19.84 3.08
C TYR A 668 -8.11 20.33 1.98
N LEU A 669 -7.67 21.60 2.03
CA LEU A 669 -6.84 22.21 1.01
C LEU A 669 -5.43 21.60 0.96
N PHE A 670 -4.82 21.25 2.09
CA PHE A 670 -3.52 20.58 2.13
C PHE A 670 -3.55 19.16 1.58
N THR A 671 -4.73 18.53 1.47
CA THR A 671 -4.85 17.23 0.79
C THR A 671 -4.77 17.34 -0.74
N ILE A 672 -4.93 18.54 -1.32
CA ILE A 672 -4.75 18.77 -2.76
C ILE A 672 -3.27 18.58 -3.10
N PRO A 673 -2.92 17.69 -4.04
CA PRO A 673 -1.52 17.51 -4.44
C PRO A 673 -0.88 18.83 -4.89
N ALA A 674 0.39 19.02 -4.52
CA ALA A 674 1.20 20.22 -4.78
C ALA A 674 0.92 21.46 -3.89
N VAL A 675 -0.08 21.44 -3.01
CA VAL A 675 -0.26 22.52 -2.02
C VAL A 675 0.89 22.53 -1.01
N LYS A 676 1.42 23.73 -0.72
CA LYS A 676 2.49 23.96 0.26
C LYS A 676 2.23 25.09 1.25
N GLY A 677 1.15 25.84 1.08
CA GLY A 677 0.73 26.85 2.04
C GLY A 677 -0.73 27.20 1.84
N VAL A 678 -1.39 27.60 2.93
CA VAL A 678 -2.76 28.13 2.97
C VAL A 678 -2.71 29.39 3.84
N ALA A 679 -3.34 30.47 3.39
CA ALA A 679 -3.39 31.73 4.13
C ALA A 679 -4.76 32.40 3.98
N PHE A 680 -5.34 32.85 5.08
CA PHE A 680 -6.65 33.51 5.14
C PHE A 680 -6.49 35.03 5.27
N GLY A 681 -7.37 35.80 4.62
CA GLY A 681 -7.36 37.25 4.68
C GLY A 681 -6.02 37.87 4.30
N ALA A 682 -5.46 38.72 5.18
CA ALA A 682 -4.14 39.31 5.01
C ALA A 682 -3.00 38.27 5.04
N GLY A 683 -3.26 37.07 5.56
CA GLY A 683 -2.31 35.96 5.55
C GLY A 683 -0.99 36.31 6.22
N PHE A 684 0.13 35.98 5.56
CA PHE A 684 1.47 36.29 6.07
C PHE A 684 1.77 37.80 6.11
N GLU A 685 1.04 38.63 5.36
CA GLU A 685 1.21 40.09 5.41
C GLU A 685 0.77 40.66 6.78
N ALA A 686 -0.07 39.95 7.53
CA ALA A 686 -0.48 40.34 8.88
C ALA A 686 0.70 40.40 9.87
N ALA A 687 1.75 39.58 9.66
CA ALA A 687 2.91 39.52 10.54
C ALA A 687 3.72 40.84 10.59
N ALA A 688 3.59 41.67 9.56
CA ALA A 688 4.27 42.97 9.48
C ALA A 688 3.41 44.15 9.97
N ARG A 689 2.14 43.92 10.35
CA ARG A 689 1.18 44.97 10.70
C ARG A 689 1.02 45.13 12.20
N ARG A 690 0.74 46.35 12.65
CA ARG A 690 0.29 46.62 14.03
C ARG A 690 -1.16 46.18 14.20
N GLY A 691 -1.56 45.91 15.45
CA GLY A 691 -2.96 45.53 15.74
C GLY A 691 -3.99 46.56 15.27
N SER A 692 -3.66 47.87 15.31
CA SER A 692 -4.51 48.96 14.80
C SER A 692 -4.60 49.03 13.27
N GLU A 693 -3.72 48.35 12.56
CA GLU A 693 -3.65 48.31 11.08
C GLU A 693 -4.22 46.98 10.53
N ASN A 694 -4.39 45.99 11.40
CA ASN A 694 -4.86 44.65 11.05
C ASN A 694 -6.20 44.28 11.70
N ASN A 695 -6.72 45.11 12.63
CA ASN A 695 -8.05 44.90 13.17
C ASN A 695 -9.11 45.14 12.08
N ASP A 696 -10.25 44.48 12.22
CA ASP A 696 -11.42 44.70 11.38
C ASP A 696 -12.48 45.46 12.20
N PRO A 697 -12.67 46.78 11.99
CA PRO A 697 -13.58 47.56 12.82
C PRO A 697 -15.03 47.16 12.59
N TYR A 698 -15.86 47.24 13.64
CA TYR A 698 -17.28 46.92 13.55
C TYR A 698 -18.13 48.17 13.33
N HIS A 699 -19.13 48.07 12.45
CA HIS A 699 -20.13 49.11 12.22
C HIS A 699 -21.54 48.51 12.21
N LEU A 700 -22.52 49.29 12.66
CA LEU A 700 -23.94 48.95 12.53
C LEU A 700 -24.44 49.40 11.15
N SER A 701 -25.00 48.47 10.38
CA SER A 701 -25.69 48.80 9.14
C SER A 701 -27.00 49.55 9.44
N PRO A 702 -27.57 50.29 8.46
CA PRO A 702 -28.89 50.91 8.61
C PRO A 702 -30.01 49.92 8.93
N ALA A 703 -29.82 48.63 8.62
CA ALA A 703 -30.75 47.55 8.93
C ALA A 703 -30.53 46.92 10.32
N GLY A 704 -29.62 47.46 11.14
CA GLY A 704 -29.35 47.00 12.50
C GLY A 704 -28.41 45.79 12.60
N SER A 705 -27.79 45.36 11.50
CA SER A 705 -26.83 44.24 11.52
C SER A 705 -25.40 44.73 11.68
N VAL A 706 -24.59 44.02 12.49
CA VAL A 706 -23.16 44.29 12.66
C VAL A 706 -22.39 43.85 11.41
N GLN A 707 -21.52 44.73 10.90
CA GLN A 707 -20.67 44.49 9.72
C GLN A 707 -19.22 44.87 10.03
N LEU A 708 -18.28 44.24 9.33
CA LEU A 708 -16.86 44.63 9.38
C LEU A 708 -16.58 45.73 8.36
N GLY A 709 -15.84 46.78 8.77
CA GLY A 709 -15.38 47.87 7.91
C GLY A 709 -14.17 47.49 7.05
N SER A 710 -13.46 46.42 7.40
CA SER A 710 -12.41 45.78 6.59
C SER A 710 -12.48 44.26 6.73
N ASN A 711 -11.65 43.52 6.00
CA ASN A 711 -11.66 42.06 6.03
C ASN A 711 -10.24 41.45 6.03
N HIS A 712 -9.38 41.95 6.91
CA HIS A 712 -8.03 41.44 7.14
C HIS A 712 -8.04 40.03 7.75
N SER A 713 -9.06 39.70 8.53
CA SER A 713 -9.36 38.35 9.03
C SER A 713 -9.75 37.36 7.92
N GLY A 714 -10.15 37.87 6.75
CA GLY A 714 -10.57 37.03 5.63
C GLY A 714 -11.86 36.27 5.89
N GLY A 715 -12.75 36.81 6.71
CA GLY A 715 -14.09 36.27 6.97
C GLY A 715 -14.18 35.28 8.13
N VAL A 716 -13.09 35.01 8.84
CA VAL A 716 -13.01 34.04 9.95
C VAL A 716 -12.28 34.61 11.16
N LEU A 717 -12.88 34.51 12.34
CA LEU A 717 -12.31 34.93 13.61
C LEU A 717 -12.62 33.88 14.69
N GLY A 718 -11.63 33.49 15.49
CA GLY A 718 -11.81 32.46 16.51
C GLY A 718 -12.23 31.08 15.98
N GLY A 719 -11.99 30.83 14.68
CA GLY A 719 -12.45 29.63 13.99
C GLY A 719 -13.90 29.67 13.49
N ILE A 720 -14.55 30.83 13.57
CA ILE A 720 -15.98 30.99 13.26
C ILE A 720 -16.14 32.05 12.16
N SER A 721 -17.05 31.81 11.22
CA SER A 721 -17.37 32.78 10.17
C SER A 721 -17.96 34.07 10.75
N THR A 722 -17.56 35.20 10.19
CA THR A 722 -17.97 36.54 10.63
C THR A 722 -19.18 37.10 9.88
N GLY A 723 -19.62 36.42 8.81
CA GLY A 723 -20.59 36.93 7.84
C GLY A 723 -19.98 37.80 6.73
N ALA A 724 -18.74 38.26 6.88
CA ALA A 724 -17.98 38.86 5.79
C ALA A 724 -17.52 37.77 4.79
N PRO A 725 -17.14 38.13 3.54
CA PRO A 725 -16.62 37.17 2.58
C PRO A 725 -15.44 36.37 3.14
N LEU A 726 -15.49 35.05 3.01
CA LEU A 726 -14.36 34.20 3.37
C LEU A 726 -13.34 34.25 2.23
N ILE A 727 -12.13 34.70 2.52
CA ILE A 727 -11.06 34.90 1.52
C ILE A 727 -9.81 34.16 1.96
N PHE A 728 -9.29 33.30 1.09
CA PHE A 728 -8.03 32.61 1.33
C PHE A 728 -7.29 32.31 0.04
N GLN A 729 -6.00 32.03 0.17
CA GLN A 729 -5.12 31.67 -0.93
C GLN A 729 -4.33 30.41 -0.60
N ILE A 730 -3.95 29.68 -1.65
CA ILE A 730 -3.11 28.49 -1.54
C ILE A 730 -1.89 28.59 -2.45
N ALA A 731 -0.73 28.16 -1.94
CA ALA A 731 0.51 28.10 -2.67
C ALA A 731 0.68 26.73 -3.33
N ILE A 732 0.85 26.72 -4.65
CA ILE A 732 1.01 25.52 -5.47
C ILE A 732 2.45 25.44 -5.96
N LYS A 733 3.16 24.37 -5.58
CA LYS A 733 4.52 24.15 -6.05
C LYS A 733 4.55 23.73 -7.54
N PRO A 734 5.67 23.95 -8.25
CA PRO A 734 5.87 23.42 -9.59
C PRO A 734 5.74 21.88 -9.67
N THR A 735 5.39 21.39 -10.86
CA THR A 735 5.30 19.95 -11.16
C THR A 735 6.70 19.34 -11.14
N PRO A 736 7.00 18.37 -10.27
CA PRO A 736 8.36 17.82 -10.15
C PRO A 736 8.75 16.87 -11.31
N SER A 737 7.76 16.40 -12.06
CA SER A 737 7.94 15.46 -13.17
C SER A 737 8.22 16.22 -14.46
N ILE A 738 9.51 16.47 -14.73
CA ILE A 738 9.96 17.29 -15.86
C ILE A 738 10.93 16.51 -16.77
N PRO A 739 11.00 16.85 -18.08
CA PRO A 739 11.94 16.23 -19.03
C PRO A 739 13.43 16.52 -18.79
N ARG A 740 13.74 17.57 -18.01
CA ARG A 740 15.12 17.91 -17.65
C ARG A 740 15.75 16.78 -16.80
N PRO A 741 17.05 16.50 -16.98
CA PRO A 741 17.77 15.58 -16.09
C PRO A 741 17.72 16.06 -14.64
N GLN A 742 17.43 15.14 -13.71
CA GLN A 742 17.37 15.40 -12.28
C GLN A 742 18.18 14.34 -11.53
N ALA A 743 18.85 14.74 -10.44
CA ALA A 743 19.49 13.80 -9.54
C ALA A 743 18.43 12.97 -8.80
N SER A 744 18.63 11.65 -8.70
CA SER A 744 17.80 10.72 -7.94
C SER A 744 18.66 9.58 -7.40
N VAL A 745 18.03 8.55 -6.85
CA VAL A 745 18.69 7.34 -6.36
C VAL A 745 18.08 6.12 -7.04
N ASP A 746 18.89 5.11 -7.31
CA ASP A 746 18.39 3.79 -7.62
C ASP A 746 18.15 3.04 -6.30
N LEU A 747 16.90 2.84 -5.93
CA LEU A 747 16.52 2.18 -4.68
C LEU A 747 16.87 0.69 -4.66
N ARG A 748 17.13 0.10 -5.82
CA ARG A 748 17.59 -1.27 -5.92
C ARG A 748 19.09 -1.35 -5.73
N GLU A 749 19.84 -0.56 -6.51
CA GLU A 749 21.31 -0.55 -6.48
C GLU A 749 21.90 0.25 -5.31
N GLN A 750 21.06 0.98 -4.57
CA GLN A 750 21.44 1.82 -3.42
C GLN A 750 22.55 2.82 -3.78
N ARG A 751 22.43 3.47 -4.94
CA ARG A 751 23.38 4.48 -5.41
C ARG A 751 22.70 5.67 -6.06
N ASP A 752 23.43 6.78 -6.12
CA ASP A 752 23.01 7.95 -6.86
C ASP A 752 22.89 7.65 -8.36
N THR A 753 21.88 8.24 -8.98
CA THR A 753 21.60 8.10 -10.41
C THR A 753 20.96 9.38 -10.95
N THR A 754 20.75 9.42 -12.27
CA THR A 754 20.04 10.51 -12.94
C THR A 754 18.74 9.99 -13.53
N ILE A 755 17.65 10.71 -13.30
CA ILE A 755 16.34 10.43 -13.87
C ILE A 755 15.96 11.49 -14.90
N ARG A 756 15.27 11.05 -15.96
CA ARG A 756 14.56 11.92 -16.90
C ARG A 756 13.14 11.42 -17.02
N VAL A 757 12.17 12.26 -16.64
CA VAL A 757 10.76 11.87 -16.71
C VAL A 757 10.21 12.26 -18.07
N THR A 758 9.98 11.27 -18.92
CA THR A 758 9.34 11.47 -20.23
C THR A 758 7.83 11.25 -20.09
N GLY A 759 7.02 12.10 -20.71
CA GLY A 759 5.57 11.98 -20.62
C GLY A 759 4.81 13.29 -20.77
N ARG A 760 3.48 13.21 -20.59
CA ARG A 760 2.55 14.33 -20.69
C ARG A 760 2.34 14.96 -19.30
N HIS A 761 3.21 15.88 -18.91
CA HIS A 761 3.11 16.59 -17.63
C HIS A 761 2.60 18.03 -17.79
N ASP A 762 2.03 18.58 -16.72
CA ASP A 762 1.55 19.96 -16.69
C ASP A 762 2.75 20.92 -16.49
N PRO A 763 3.00 21.87 -17.43
CA PRO A 763 4.02 22.90 -17.23
C PRO A 763 3.61 23.92 -16.16
N ALA A 764 2.33 23.97 -15.77
CA ALA A 764 1.83 24.74 -14.65
C ALA A 764 0.55 24.09 -14.10
N VAL A 765 0.68 23.23 -13.08
CA VAL A 765 -0.49 22.52 -12.51
C VAL A 765 -1.52 23.49 -11.90
N VAL A 766 -1.05 24.68 -11.47
CA VAL A 766 -1.87 25.77 -10.89
C VAL A 766 -3.07 26.15 -11.77
N LEU A 767 -2.98 25.98 -13.09
CA LEU A 767 -4.07 26.31 -14.03
C LEU A 767 -5.31 25.44 -13.86
N ARG A 768 -5.15 24.24 -13.30
CA ARG A 768 -6.23 23.28 -13.07
C ARG A 768 -6.82 23.35 -11.66
N VAL A 769 -6.14 24.04 -10.77
CA VAL A 769 -6.44 24.09 -9.34
C VAL A 769 -7.70 24.89 -8.98
N PRO A 770 -8.13 25.96 -9.69
CA PRO A 770 -9.31 26.74 -9.28
C PRO A 770 -10.58 25.93 -9.00
N VAL A 771 -11.07 25.11 -9.95
CA VAL A 771 -12.26 24.27 -9.70
C VAL A 771 -12.03 23.19 -8.64
N ILE A 772 -10.78 22.74 -8.48
CA ILE A 772 -10.42 21.80 -7.41
C ILE A 772 -10.59 22.51 -6.06
N VAL A 773 -10.09 23.73 -5.91
CA VAL A 773 -10.26 24.54 -4.68
C VAL A 773 -11.72 24.80 -4.40
N GLU A 774 -12.51 25.19 -5.41
CA GLU A 774 -13.96 25.37 -5.26
C GLU A 774 -14.63 24.11 -4.72
N ALA A 775 -14.28 22.94 -5.25
CA ALA A 775 -14.85 21.66 -4.86
C ALA A 775 -14.48 21.23 -3.43
N PHE A 776 -13.19 21.32 -3.07
CA PHE A 776 -12.73 21.01 -1.72
C PHE A 776 -13.34 21.96 -0.68
N THR A 777 -13.44 23.25 -1.02
CA THR A 777 -14.09 24.27 -0.19
C THR A 777 -15.57 23.97 0.00
N ALA A 778 -16.29 23.65 -1.08
CA ALA A 778 -17.72 23.31 -1.00
C ALA A 778 -17.98 22.11 -0.09
N ALA A 779 -17.14 21.06 -0.16
CA ALA A 779 -17.30 19.90 0.69
C ALA A 779 -17.02 20.20 2.17
N ALA A 780 -15.95 20.93 2.48
CA ALA A 780 -15.62 21.34 3.84
C ALA A 780 -16.72 22.24 4.44
N LEU A 781 -17.21 23.21 3.67
CA LEU A 781 -18.27 24.10 4.11
C LEU A 781 -19.59 23.36 4.32
N LEU A 782 -19.96 22.43 3.44
CA LEU A 782 -21.16 21.64 3.66
C LEU A 782 -21.05 20.75 4.90
N ASP A 783 -19.89 20.16 5.15
CA ASP A 783 -19.63 19.39 6.37
C ASP A 783 -19.87 20.22 7.64
N LEU A 784 -19.25 21.40 7.72
CA LEU A 784 -19.41 22.34 8.83
C LEU A 784 -20.85 22.88 8.95
N TYR A 785 -21.50 23.15 7.82
CA TYR A 785 -22.87 23.65 7.79
C TYR A 785 -23.86 22.61 8.33
N LEU A 786 -23.64 21.32 8.04
CA LEU A 786 -24.45 20.24 8.58
C LEU A 786 -24.20 20.03 10.09
N ALA A 787 -22.97 20.25 10.55
CA ALA A 787 -22.64 20.20 11.99
C ALA A 787 -23.43 21.26 12.78
N ALA A 788 -23.42 22.52 12.29
CA ALA A 788 -24.08 23.66 12.92
C ALA A 788 -25.61 23.53 13.03
N ARG A 789 -26.24 22.59 12.31
CA ARG A 789 -27.70 22.36 12.31
C ARG A 789 -28.12 21.10 13.08
N SER A 790 -27.19 20.40 13.75
CA SER A 790 -27.55 19.31 14.68
C SER A 790 -28.29 19.88 15.90
N PRO A 791 -29.40 19.27 16.36
CA PRO A 791 -30.27 19.91 17.35
C PRO A 791 -29.65 19.88 18.74
N ASN A 792 -29.19 21.05 19.22
CA ASN A 792 -29.45 21.51 20.59
C ASN A 792 -29.28 23.05 20.71
N PRO A 793 -30.07 23.72 21.57
CA PRO A 793 -30.40 25.15 21.49
C PRO A 793 -29.46 26.03 22.35
N PRO A 794 -29.54 27.38 22.26
CA PRO A 794 -30.62 28.10 22.94
C PRO A 794 -31.36 29.10 22.04
N SER A 795 -32.67 29.18 22.22
CA SER A 795 -33.34 30.47 22.15
C SER A 795 -32.92 31.27 23.40
N PRO A 796 -32.73 32.57 23.25
CA PRO A 796 -33.38 33.49 24.16
C PRO A 796 -34.33 34.39 23.37
N SER A 797 -35.61 34.22 23.70
CA SER A 797 -36.65 35.24 23.79
C SER A 797 -36.42 36.60 23.12
N SER A 798 -37.46 37.00 22.39
CA SER A 798 -37.98 38.37 22.33
C SER A 798 -37.63 39.25 23.54
N THR A 799 -37.31 40.52 23.25
CA THR A 799 -37.39 41.68 24.15
C THR A 799 -36.64 41.60 25.49
N ALA A 800 -35.45 42.20 25.55
CA ALA A 800 -35.00 43.02 26.68
C ALA A 800 -33.76 43.86 26.29
N LEU A 801 -33.97 45.19 26.32
CA LEU A 801 -33.06 46.35 26.22
C LEU A 801 -32.33 46.61 24.89
#